data_AF-A0A8H5SWZ2-F1
#
_entry.id   AF-A0A8H5SWZ2-F1
#
_cell.length_a   1.000
_cell.length_b   1.000
_cell.length_c   1.000
_cell.angle_alpha   90.00
_cell.angle_beta   90.00
_cell.angle_gamma   90.00
#
_symmetry.space_group_name_H-M   'P 1'
#
loop_
_entity.id
_entity.type
_entity.pdbx_description
1 polymer ?
#
loop_
_entity_poly.entity_id
_entity_poly.type
_entity_poly.pdbx_seq_one_letter_code
_entity_poly.pdbx_strand_id
1 'polypeptide(L)'
;MAIDATNGRDLEGEAQVYVNTMVDNVKAAKALCPLVTPEKTDQVVPFWAGFYKVIGFTTLDLELETAVLAHPEILKLMPDIRYVMGECEGALEVTWAERVAAARDPTDAWQIYTTTPIHEFYEYVLKAEWSGLLSVMDQAPKSIAILGSGAMPETAVWVTGWAKKHSKNVRIHSLELLPDRLEKSIKVLDKLCGDIDHCTFEAGNIKDAPKDLREHDVVYFNAAVGSTTLEKENILLSVVSRMRPGAFVLTRSTHSIKTMAYPPAKIQTQRLVKRLRPDPVGETTALLSPQSEAPNNVPKTITTHRTRCSWPWIHVVLLCIFLAVVSDVGESLYAAPRVRLFESVACTRHYLRHDPSLVDRDGSVPERLCKIDSIQDKVASVVGWQYFFDAIPAILLPIPYGYVADLRGRKWILVLALTGYTLSWASTLFFVGVLQLPLNAVWLSSLFFIIGGGPTTGTTLLTTVVADVVPPEVRSTVFFYRFCTDLVADLIVPPITSMLMHKNTWIPLLLAVAFQGLSVILALGLPETLPVTDHKKSDEDADDASSIATNSETEAPCKSDGKWRSWFARNKHSFDFVIKDRSLSALVFTFLISKVGRQAANMLFQYVSKRYGWTLAQAGFLISLRAGVNIALFTVILPFIATYALVRWSAASRDLWIGKASIILLILGSFILFLSETAAGMIVGLVISTLGSGFAPTMRSLATSLVESRHPNATSDIGRLYALISVAEGIGSLVAGPGMALAFRVGMSWGQVWLGLPFGFAALLFALVSIIVFSVKV
;
A
#
# COMPACT_ATOMS: atom_id res chain seq x y z
N MET A 1 -40.78 -20.25 -25.07
CA MET A 1 -41.05 -19.96 -23.65
C MET A 1 -39.84 -19.21 -23.13
N ALA A 2 -40.00 -17.89 -22.93
CA ALA A 2 -38.93 -16.97 -22.61
C ALA A 2 -38.44 -17.20 -21.16
N ILE A 3 -37.12 -17.15 -20.94
CA ILE A 3 -36.54 -16.84 -19.64
C ILE A 3 -35.62 -15.65 -19.87
N ASP A 4 -36.20 -14.49 -19.60
CA ASP A 4 -35.54 -13.20 -19.48
C ASP A 4 -34.98 -13.15 -18.05
N ALA A 5 -33.67 -13.00 -17.91
CA ALA A 5 -33.01 -12.85 -16.60
C ALA A 5 -31.91 -11.77 -16.73
N THR A 6 -32.39 -10.54 -16.54
CA THR A 6 -31.67 -9.37 -16.09
C THR A 6 -30.70 -9.73 -14.95
N ASN A 7 -29.46 -9.28 -15.03
CA ASN A 7 -28.50 -9.38 -13.92
C ASN A 7 -27.97 -7.97 -13.68
N GLY A 8 -28.89 -7.11 -13.24
CA GLY A 8 -28.51 -6.05 -12.33
C GLY A 8 -28.05 -6.71 -11.03
N ARG A 9 -27.12 -6.08 -10.34
CA ARG A 9 -26.79 -6.43 -8.96
C ARG A 9 -28.11 -6.62 -8.19
N ASP A 10 -28.27 -7.78 -7.54
CA ASP A 10 -29.44 -8.04 -6.69
C ASP A 10 -29.27 -7.28 -5.37
N LEU A 11 -29.34 -5.95 -5.48
CA LEU A 11 -29.26 -5.03 -4.36
C LEU A 11 -30.33 -5.34 -3.32
N GLU A 12 -31.49 -5.84 -3.75
CA GLU A 12 -32.60 -6.17 -2.88
C GLU A 12 -32.29 -7.44 -2.06
N GLY A 13 -31.80 -8.51 -2.71
CA GLY A 13 -31.34 -9.72 -2.03
C GLY A 13 -30.12 -9.50 -1.13
N GLU A 14 -29.14 -8.71 -1.58
CA GLU A 14 -27.99 -8.31 -0.76
C GLU A 14 -28.43 -7.49 0.46
N ALA A 15 -29.26 -6.46 0.26
CA ALA A 15 -29.81 -5.65 1.35
C ALA A 15 -30.60 -6.51 2.33
N GLN A 16 -31.41 -7.47 1.85
CA GLN A 16 -32.22 -8.34 2.70
C GLN A 16 -31.37 -9.15 3.69
N VAL A 17 -30.16 -9.58 3.33
CA VAL A 17 -29.26 -10.30 4.26
C VAL A 17 -28.87 -9.40 5.45
N TYR A 18 -28.50 -8.15 5.16
CA TYR A 18 -28.13 -7.18 6.19
C TYR A 18 -29.35 -6.71 7.00
N VAL A 19 -30.50 -6.55 6.34
CA VAL A 19 -31.78 -6.26 7.00
C VAL A 19 -32.12 -7.36 8.00
N ASN A 20 -32.09 -8.63 7.59
CA ASN A 20 -32.38 -9.76 8.49
C ASN A 20 -31.43 -9.77 9.69
N THR A 21 -30.14 -9.60 9.43
CA THR A 21 -29.13 -9.52 10.49
C THR A 21 -29.40 -8.36 11.46
N MET A 22 -29.82 -7.19 10.96
CA MET A 22 -30.12 -6.03 11.78
C MET A 22 -31.41 -6.23 12.58
N VAL A 23 -32.44 -6.81 11.96
CA VAL A 23 -33.71 -7.16 12.61
C VAL A 23 -33.48 -8.15 13.75
N ASP A 24 -32.71 -9.21 13.52
CA ASP A 24 -32.45 -10.25 14.52
C ASP A 24 -31.66 -9.68 15.71
N ASN A 25 -30.58 -8.93 15.45
CA ASN A 25 -29.78 -8.31 16.51
C ASN A 25 -30.60 -7.31 17.33
N VAL A 26 -31.39 -6.44 16.70
CA VAL A 26 -32.19 -5.43 17.41
C VAL A 26 -33.33 -6.07 18.20
N LYS A 27 -34.00 -7.09 17.67
CA LYS A 27 -35.05 -7.83 18.40
C LYS A 27 -34.47 -8.59 19.60
N ALA A 28 -33.34 -9.27 19.42
CA ALA A 28 -32.67 -9.98 20.49
C ALA A 28 -32.20 -9.03 21.60
N ALA A 29 -31.60 -7.89 21.22
CA ALA A 29 -31.21 -6.86 22.17
C ALA A 29 -32.43 -6.24 22.90
N LYS A 30 -33.51 -5.95 22.17
CA LYS A 30 -34.75 -5.42 22.74
C LYS A 30 -35.39 -6.37 23.76
N ALA A 31 -35.28 -7.69 23.55
CA ALA A 31 -35.79 -8.69 24.49
C ALA A 31 -35.04 -8.69 25.84
N LEU A 32 -33.80 -8.19 25.86
CA LEU A 32 -33.01 -8.04 27.09
C LEU A 32 -33.32 -6.72 27.83
N CYS A 33 -33.77 -5.69 27.11
CA CYS A 33 -34.12 -4.39 27.68
C CYS A 33 -35.31 -4.48 28.68
N PRO A 34 -35.34 -3.67 29.75
CA PRO A 34 -34.32 -2.69 30.12
C PRO A 34 -33.05 -3.34 30.69
N LEU A 35 -31.89 -2.77 30.37
CA LEU A 35 -30.56 -3.30 30.69
C LEU A 35 -30.08 -2.83 32.07
N VAL A 36 -30.83 -3.17 33.12
CA VAL A 36 -30.64 -2.65 34.47
C VAL A 36 -29.58 -3.43 35.29
N THR A 37 -29.21 -4.62 34.84
CA THR A 37 -28.27 -5.51 35.55
C THR A 37 -27.03 -5.80 34.71
N PRO A 38 -25.82 -5.87 35.29
CA PRO A 38 -24.58 -6.15 34.56
C PRO A 38 -24.64 -7.42 33.69
N GLU A 39 -25.32 -8.47 34.15
CA GLU A 39 -25.45 -9.75 33.43
C GLU A 39 -26.26 -9.58 32.14
N LYS A 40 -27.28 -8.71 32.15
CA LYS A 40 -28.06 -8.39 30.96
C LYS A 40 -27.26 -7.51 30.02
N THR A 41 -26.46 -6.58 30.56
CA THR A 41 -25.54 -5.76 29.78
C THR A 41 -24.50 -6.63 29.07
N ASP A 42 -23.92 -7.64 29.72
CA ASP A 42 -22.98 -8.57 29.07
C ASP A 42 -23.65 -9.39 27.98
N GLN A 43 -24.88 -9.85 28.22
CA GLN A 43 -25.65 -10.62 27.22
C GLN A 43 -26.00 -9.79 25.98
N VAL A 44 -26.08 -8.45 26.07
CA VAL A 44 -26.38 -7.61 24.91
C VAL A 44 -25.16 -7.33 24.03
N VAL A 45 -23.93 -7.49 24.55
CA VAL A 45 -22.68 -7.16 23.84
C VAL A 45 -22.56 -7.82 22.45
N PRO A 46 -22.86 -9.12 22.26
CA PRO A 46 -22.75 -9.74 20.94
C PRO A 46 -23.72 -9.15 19.93
N PHE A 47 -24.93 -8.78 20.35
CA PHE A 47 -25.94 -8.16 19.48
C PHE A 47 -25.57 -6.72 19.12
N TRP A 48 -25.03 -5.97 20.09
CA TRP A 48 -24.45 -4.65 19.85
C TRP A 48 -23.30 -4.71 18.83
N ALA A 49 -22.37 -5.65 19.01
CA ALA A 49 -21.28 -5.86 18.06
C ALA A 49 -21.79 -6.27 16.66
N GLY A 50 -22.81 -7.13 16.60
CA GLY A 50 -23.48 -7.53 15.35
C GLY A 50 -24.09 -6.34 14.60
N PHE A 51 -24.75 -5.43 15.33
CA PHE A 51 -25.31 -4.20 14.76
C PHE A 51 -24.23 -3.28 14.19
N TYR A 52 -23.15 -3.02 14.94
CA TYR A 52 -22.05 -2.18 14.46
C TYR A 52 -21.25 -2.83 13.33
N LYS A 53 -21.20 -4.16 13.27
CA LYS A 53 -20.60 -4.90 12.15
C LYS A 53 -21.37 -4.64 10.85
N VAL A 54 -22.70 -4.70 10.88
CA VAL A 54 -23.54 -4.36 9.70
C VAL A 54 -23.27 -2.93 9.24
N ILE A 55 -23.23 -1.97 10.18
CA ILE A 55 -22.89 -0.58 9.88
C ILE A 55 -21.49 -0.44 9.26
N GLY A 56 -20.48 -1.12 9.82
CA GLY A 56 -19.11 -1.07 9.34
C GLY A 56 -18.93 -1.63 7.93
N PHE A 57 -19.63 -2.71 7.58
CA PHE A 57 -19.56 -3.29 6.23
C PHE A 57 -20.35 -2.50 5.19
N THR A 58 -21.56 -2.08 5.52
CA THR A 58 -22.45 -1.39 4.56
C THR A 58 -21.94 0.00 4.19
N THR A 59 -21.22 0.68 5.08
CA THR A 59 -20.64 2.02 4.81
C THR A 59 -19.51 2.02 3.76
N LEU A 60 -19.02 0.84 3.36
CA LEU A 60 -18.04 0.70 2.26
C LEU A 60 -18.71 0.63 0.88
N ASP A 61 -20.05 0.50 0.82
CA ASP A 61 -20.84 0.36 -0.41
C ASP A 61 -22.11 1.23 -0.37
N LEU A 62 -22.04 2.40 -0.99
CA LEU A 62 -23.09 3.43 -0.90
C LEU A 62 -24.44 2.98 -1.50
N GLU A 63 -24.44 2.12 -2.51
CA GLU A 63 -25.68 1.63 -3.14
C GLU A 63 -26.41 0.64 -2.22
N LEU A 64 -25.66 -0.30 -1.64
CA LEU A 64 -26.18 -1.26 -0.66
C LEU A 64 -26.66 -0.55 0.60
N GLU A 65 -25.90 0.44 1.05
CA GLU A 65 -26.26 1.26 2.20
C GLU A 65 -27.61 1.97 1.99
N THR A 66 -27.79 2.56 0.80
CA THR A 66 -29.02 3.24 0.40
C THR A 66 -30.18 2.24 0.33
N ALA A 67 -29.94 1.03 -0.20
CA ALA A 67 -30.94 -0.03 -0.28
C ALA A 67 -31.40 -0.51 1.10
N VAL A 68 -30.47 -0.72 2.05
CA VAL A 68 -30.79 -1.11 3.44
C VAL A 68 -31.56 0.01 4.15
N LEU A 69 -31.12 1.26 4.01
CA LEU A 69 -31.78 2.43 4.60
C LEU A 69 -33.22 2.63 4.09
N ALA A 70 -33.46 2.34 2.82
CA ALA A 70 -34.78 2.44 2.19
C ALA A 70 -35.68 1.22 2.46
N HIS A 71 -35.15 0.15 3.05
CA HIS A 71 -35.87 -1.10 3.19
C HIS A 71 -37.09 -0.98 4.15
N PRO A 72 -38.29 -1.45 3.78
CA PRO A 72 -39.50 -1.27 4.58
C PRO A 72 -39.41 -1.84 6.01
N GLU A 73 -38.71 -2.96 6.19
CA GLU A 73 -38.51 -3.55 7.52
C GLU A 73 -37.61 -2.70 8.42
N ILE A 74 -36.57 -2.09 7.86
CA ILE A 74 -35.68 -1.19 8.59
C ILE A 74 -36.43 0.08 9.00
N LEU A 75 -37.22 0.66 8.10
CA LEU A 75 -38.05 1.83 8.42
C LEU A 75 -39.04 1.55 9.55
N LYS A 76 -39.64 0.35 9.59
CA LYS A 76 -40.51 -0.09 10.70
C LYS A 76 -39.74 -0.35 12.00
N LEU A 77 -38.49 -0.83 11.90
CA LEU A 77 -37.64 -1.15 13.03
C LEU A 77 -36.95 0.09 13.64
N MET A 78 -36.86 1.21 12.92
CA MET A 78 -36.16 2.43 13.37
C MET A 78 -36.52 2.90 14.81
N PRO A 79 -37.79 2.90 15.26
CA PRO A 79 -38.11 3.25 16.65
C PRO A 79 -37.45 2.31 17.66
N ASP A 80 -37.43 1.00 17.36
CA ASP A 80 -36.80 -0.02 18.20
C ASP A 80 -35.28 0.09 18.17
N ILE A 81 -34.69 0.37 17.00
CA ILE A 81 -33.26 0.67 16.89
C ILE A 81 -32.90 1.82 17.82
N ARG A 82 -33.62 2.95 17.75
CA ARG A 82 -33.31 4.14 18.57
C ARG A 82 -33.45 3.86 20.06
N TYR A 83 -34.48 3.12 20.46
CA TYR A 83 -34.68 2.72 21.85
C TYR A 83 -33.56 1.80 22.35
N VAL A 84 -33.27 0.72 21.62
CA VAL A 84 -32.21 -0.25 21.96
C VAL A 84 -30.85 0.44 22.01
N MET A 85 -30.57 1.34 21.06
CA MET A 85 -29.29 2.06 21.01
C MET A 85 -29.10 2.93 22.25
N GLY A 86 -30.10 3.73 22.62
CA GLY A 86 -30.03 4.56 23.83
C GLY A 86 -29.86 3.73 25.11
N GLU A 87 -30.59 2.62 25.24
CA GLU A 87 -30.47 1.70 26.39
C GLU A 87 -29.08 1.06 26.46
N CYS A 88 -28.56 0.58 25.33
CA CYS A 88 -27.26 -0.08 25.27
C CYS A 88 -26.12 0.90 25.57
N GLU A 89 -26.10 2.10 24.97
CA GLU A 89 -25.06 3.10 25.25
C GLU A 89 -25.02 3.46 26.75
N GLY A 90 -26.18 3.73 27.34
CA GLY A 90 -26.28 4.04 28.76
C GLY A 90 -25.81 2.90 29.65
N ALA A 91 -26.29 1.69 29.42
CA ALA A 91 -25.98 0.52 30.24
C ALA A 91 -24.52 0.07 30.08
N LEU A 92 -23.97 0.09 28.87
CA LEU A 92 -22.57 -0.25 28.61
C LEU A 92 -21.63 0.73 29.32
N GLU A 93 -21.89 2.03 29.23
CA GLU A 93 -21.08 3.03 29.94
C GLU A 93 -21.11 2.82 31.46
N VAL A 94 -22.29 2.62 32.05
CA VAL A 94 -22.44 2.45 33.49
C VAL A 94 -21.75 1.16 33.97
N THR A 95 -22.02 0.03 33.33
CA THR A 95 -21.49 -1.27 33.72
C THR A 95 -19.96 -1.31 33.60
N TRP A 96 -19.37 -0.75 32.54
CA TRP A 96 -17.92 -0.69 32.41
C TRP A 96 -17.28 0.34 33.35
N ALA A 97 -17.94 1.48 33.60
CA ALA A 97 -17.44 2.45 34.56
C ALA A 97 -17.34 1.85 35.98
N GLU A 98 -18.33 1.07 36.40
CA GLU A 98 -18.28 0.34 37.68
C GLU A 98 -17.15 -0.68 37.73
N ARG A 99 -16.91 -1.43 36.63
CA ARG A 99 -15.81 -2.39 36.54
C ARG A 99 -14.44 -1.72 36.61
N VAL A 100 -14.26 -0.60 35.90
CA VAL A 100 -13.02 0.18 35.93
C VAL A 100 -12.79 0.78 37.32
N ALA A 101 -13.83 1.33 37.95
CA ALA A 101 -13.74 1.85 39.32
C ALA A 101 -13.40 0.76 40.35
N ALA A 102 -13.87 -0.48 40.13
CA ALA A 102 -13.60 -1.64 40.99
C ALA A 102 -12.25 -2.33 40.72
N ALA A 103 -11.49 -1.90 39.71
CA ALA A 103 -10.20 -2.48 39.36
C ALA A 103 -9.18 -2.38 40.52
N ARG A 104 -8.26 -3.34 40.59
CA ARG A 104 -7.30 -3.41 41.72
C ARG A 104 -6.31 -2.27 41.69
N ASP A 105 -5.76 -2.00 40.51
CA ASP A 105 -4.73 -1.00 40.27
C ASP A 105 -4.98 -0.29 38.92
N PRO A 106 -4.23 0.79 38.61
CA PRO A 106 -4.41 1.51 37.35
C PRO A 106 -4.17 0.65 36.10
N THR A 107 -3.30 -0.36 36.15
CA THR A 107 -3.01 -1.22 34.99
C THR A 107 -4.20 -2.12 34.68
N ASP A 108 -4.78 -2.73 35.71
CA ASP A 108 -6.02 -3.51 35.65
C ASP A 108 -7.20 -2.63 35.17
N ALA A 109 -7.28 -1.39 35.67
CA ALA A 109 -8.28 -0.41 35.25
C ALA A 109 -8.18 -0.10 33.75
N TRP A 110 -6.96 0.13 33.23
CA TRP A 110 -6.72 0.34 31.80
C TRP A 110 -7.07 -0.90 30.97
N GLN A 111 -6.75 -2.11 31.45
CA GLN A 111 -7.11 -3.34 30.75
C GLN A 111 -8.64 -3.48 30.63
N ILE A 112 -9.38 -3.28 31.72
CA ILE A 112 -10.85 -3.33 31.70
C ILE A 112 -11.41 -2.22 30.80
N TYR A 113 -10.88 -1.01 30.91
CA TYR A 113 -11.31 0.13 30.11
C TYR A 113 -11.19 -0.15 28.61
N THR A 114 -10.07 -0.73 28.14
CA THR A 114 -9.90 -1.09 26.72
C THR A 114 -10.84 -2.18 26.21
N THR A 115 -11.51 -2.93 27.10
CA THR A 115 -12.49 -3.96 26.71
C THR A 115 -13.92 -3.43 26.55
N THR A 116 -14.18 -2.14 26.79
CA THR A 116 -15.54 -1.62 26.60
C THR A 116 -15.96 -1.74 25.13
N PRO A 117 -17.16 -2.25 24.79
CA PRO A 117 -17.59 -2.44 23.41
C PRO A 117 -17.65 -1.16 22.57
N ILE A 118 -17.57 0.00 23.21
CA ILE A 118 -17.51 1.32 22.56
C ILE A 118 -16.09 1.86 22.39
N HIS A 119 -15.06 1.23 22.98
CA HIS A 119 -13.71 1.78 23.14
C HIS A 119 -13.01 2.09 21.82
N GLU A 120 -12.89 1.08 20.94
CA GLU A 120 -12.17 1.20 19.67
C GLU A 120 -12.76 2.30 18.78
N PHE A 121 -14.07 2.52 18.86
CA PHE A 121 -14.73 3.60 18.15
C PHE A 121 -14.35 4.98 18.73
N TYR A 122 -14.34 5.11 20.06
CA TYR A 122 -13.98 6.36 20.72
C TYR A 122 -12.50 6.72 20.52
N GLU A 123 -11.56 5.77 20.63
CA GLU A 123 -10.12 6.05 20.45
C GLU A 123 -9.84 6.63 19.05
N TYR A 124 -10.37 6.00 18.00
CA TYR A 124 -10.18 6.46 16.63
C TYR A 124 -10.79 7.84 16.38
N VAL A 125 -12.05 8.02 16.78
CA VAL A 125 -12.79 9.28 16.55
C VAL A 125 -12.18 10.42 17.36
N LEU A 126 -11.88 10.21 18.64
CA LEU A 126 -11.29 11.23 19.50
C LEU A 126 -9.91 11.67 19.00
N LYS A 127 -9.13 10.75 18.44
CA LYS A 127 -7.81 11.08 17.88
C LYS A 127 -7.96 11.98 16.65
N ALA A 128 -8.94 11.71 15.78
CA ALA A 128 -9.26 12.56 14.64
C ALA A 128 -9.78 13.94 15.07
N GLU A 129 -10.68 13.97 16.07
CA GLU A 129 -11.24 15.20 16.65
C GLU A 129 -10.16 16.08 17.28
N TRP A 130 -9.31 15.49 18.12
CA TRP A 130 -8.19 16.18 18.76
C TRP A 130 -7.20 16.71 17.72
N SER A 131 -6.86 15.91 16.71
CA SER A 131 -5.95 16.33 15.64
C SER A 131 -6.55 17.44 14.76
N GLY A 132 -7.85 17.36 14.46
CA GLY A 132 -8.58 18.38 13.71
C GLY A 132 -8.75 19.68 14.49
N LEU A 133 -8.95 19.59 15.81
CA LEU A 133 -8.98 20.74 16.70
C LEU A 133 -7.62 21.46 16.74
N LEU A 134 -6.53 20.70 16.90
CA LEU A 134 -5.18 21.26 16.93
C LEU A 134 -4.71 21.83 15.58
N SER A 135 -5.35 21.46 14.47
CA SER A 135 -4.98 22.01 13.16
C SER A 135 -5.61 23.36 12.85
N VAL A 136 -6.72 23.68 13.52
CA VAL A 136 -7.44 24.96 13.36
C VAL A 136 -7.15 25.95 14.47
N MET A 137 -6.58 25.50 15.59
CA MET A 137 -6.17 26.36 16.70
C MET A 137 -4.69 26.73 16.59
N ASP A 138 -4.37 28.02 16.75
CA ASP A 138 -2.98 28.50 16.76
C ASP A 138 -2.17 27.96 17.96
N GLN A 139 -2.86 27.67 19.06
CA GLN A 139 -2.29 27.12 20.28
C GLN A 139 -3.20 26.00 20.82
N ALA A 140 -2.59 24.98 21.43
CA ALA A 140 -3.36 23.92 22.07
C ALA A 140 -4.28 24.50 23.15
N PRO A 141 -5.51 23.97 23.30
CA PRO A 141 -6.46 24.44 24.31
C PRO A 141 -5.87 24.27 25.72
N LYS A 142 -6.09 25.28 26.57
CA LYS A 142 -5.77 25.28 28.00
C LYS A 142 -6.99 24.87 28.84
N SER A 143 -8.20 25.07 28.32
CA SER A 143 -9.46 24.73 28.99
C SER A 143 -10.50 24.15 28.01
N ILE A 144 -11.10 23.02 28.37
CA ILE A 144 -12.09 22.30 27.56
C ILE A 144 -13.31 21.97 28.41
N ALA A 145 -14.50 22.34 27.95
CA ALA A 145 -15.76 21.84 28.51
C ALA A 145 -16.27 20.67 27.66
N ILE A 146 -16.63 19.56 28.30
CA ILE A 146 -17.21 18.37 27.69
C ILE A 146 -18.66 18.28 28.18
N LEU A 147 -19.60 18.55 27.27
CA LEU A 147 -21.02 18.57 27.57
C LEU A 147 -21.66 17.23 27.16
N GLY A 148 -22.06 16.44 28.15
CA GLY A 148 -22.46 15.05 27.98
C GLY A 148 -21.27 14.11 28.04
N SER A 149 -20.54 14.14 29.17
CA SER A 149 -19.32 13.35 29.36
C SER A 149 -19.56 11.84 29.47
N GLY A 150 -20.78 11.41 29.84
CA GLY A 150 -21.11 10.01 30.06
C GLY A 150 -20.65 9.50 31.43
N ALA A 151 -21.10 8.29 31.79
CA ALA A 151 -20.59 7.59 32.97
C ALA A 151 -19.17 7.05 32.72
N MET A 152 -18.86 6.77 31.45
CA MET A 152 -17.54 6.39 30.96
C MET A 152 -16.93 7.57 30.19
N PRO A 153 -16.16 8.45 30.85
CA PRO A 153 -15.67 9.71 30.26
C PRO A 153 -14.52 9.56 29.26
N GLU A 154 -14.77 8.86 28.15
CA GLU A 154 -13.80 8.56 27.08
C GLU A 154 -13.05 9.81 26.60
N THR A 155 -13.78 10.87 26.29
CA THR A 155 -13.19 12.14 25.81
C THR A 155 -12.22 12.73 26.83
N ALA A 156 -12.58 12.74 28.11
CA ALA A 156 -11.74 13.34 29.15
C ALA A 156 -10.49 12.48 29.41
N VAL A 157 -10.62 11.15 29.48
CA VAL A 157 -9.48 10.23 29.68
C VAL A 157 -8.43 10.40 28.59
N TRP A 158 -8.85 10.40 27.33
CA TRP A 158 -7.92 10.51 26.20
C TRP A 158 -7.30 11.91 26.08
N VAL A 159 -8.09 12.97 26.23
CA VAL A 159 -7.57 14.34 26.20
C VAL A 159 -6.57 14.58 27.33
N THR A 160 -6.87 14.14 28.55
CA THR A 160 -5.95 14.23 29.70
C THR A 160 -4.68 13.44 29.44
N GLY A 161 -4.79 12.20 28.97
CA GLY A 161 -3.63 11.35 28.66
C GLY A 161 -2.73 11.95 27.57
N TRP A 162 -3.32 12.44 26.48
CA TRP A 162 -2.58 13.07 25.39
C TRP A 162 -1.97 14.42 25.78
N ALA A 163 -2.68 15.22 26.57
CA ALA A 163 -2.15 16.47 27.10
C ALA A 163 -0.94 16.22 28.02
N LYS A 164 -1.07 15.31 28.99
CA LYS A 164 0.01 14.93 29.93
C LYS A 164 1.25 14.43 29.17
N LYS A 165 1.08 13.61 28.12
CA LYS A 165 2.19 13.11 27.29
C LYS A 165 3.02 14.23 26.64
N HIS A 166 2.41 15.39 26.38
CA HIS A 166 3.07 16.56 25.80
C HIS A 166 3.47 17.62 26.84
N SER A 167 3.51 17.25 28.14
CA SER A 167 3.82 18.17 29.25
C SER A 167 2.90 19.39 29.27
N LYS A 168 1.63 19.22 28.87
CA LYS A 168 0.58 20.24 28.96
C LYS A 168 -0.51 19.76 29.91
N ASN A 169 -0.98 20.66 30.76
CA ASN A 169 -2.19 20.43 31.54
C ASN A 169 -3.35 21.18 30.89
N VAL A 170 -4.45 20.47 30.66
CA VAL A 170 -5.68 21.04 30.12
C VAL A 170 -6.72 20.97 31.22
N ARG A 171 -7.31 22.10 31.60
CA ARG A 171 -8.44 22.10 32.54
C ARG A 171 -9.65 21.47 31.85
N ILE A 172 -10.21 20.42 32.44
CA ILE A 172 -11.39 19.75 31.89
C ILE A 172 -12.60 20.09 32.75
N HIS A 173 -13.68 20.54 32.12
CA HIS A 173 -14.97 20.68 32.76
C HIS A 173 -15.92 19.63 32.20
N SER A 174 -16.36 18.68 33.01
CA SER A 174 -17.27 17.60 32.60
C SER A 174 -18.68 17.87 33.10
N LEU A 175 -19.61 18.04 32.16
CA LEU A 175 -21.04 18.10 32.45
C LEU A 175 -21.69 16.75 32.12
N GLU A 176 -22.38 16.18 33.09
CA GLU A 176 -23.19 14.97 32.92
C GLU A 176 -24.64 15.22 33.35
N LEU A 177 -25.61 14.57 32.69
CA LEU A 177 -27.03 14.80 32.97
C LEU A 177 -27.43 14.25 34.34
N LEU A 178 -26.92 13.08 34.71
CA LEU A 178 -27.33 12.36 35.91
C LEU A 178 -26.23 12.37 36.98
N PRO A 179 -26.52 12.80 38.22
CA PRO A 179 -25.54 12.85 39.31
C PRO A 179 -24.83 11.51 39.58
N ASP A 180 -25.56 10.40 39.54
CA ASP A 180 -24.99 9.05 39.74
C ASP A 180 -23.99 8.65 38.64
N ARG A 181 -24.26 9.03 37.38
CA ARG A 181 -23.33 8.81 36.26
C ARG A 181 -22.10 9.70 36.38
N LEU A 182 -22.26 10.94 36.85
CA LEU A 182 -21.14 11.85 37.12
C LEU A 182 -20.20 11.27 38.20
N GLU A 183 -20.75 10.71 39.28
CA GLU A 183 -19.94 10.08 40.33
C GLU A 183 -19.09 8.92 39.79
N LYS A 184 -19.68 8.09 38.92
CA LYS A 184 -18.97 7.00 38.23
C LYS A 184 -17.86 7.54 37.32
N SER A 185 -18.15 8.58 36.54
CA SER A 185 -17.19 9.25 35.68
C SER A 185 -15.98 9.79 36.44
N ILE A 186 -16.20 10.43 37.59
CA ILE A 186 -15.13 10.92 38.48
C ILE A 186 -14.25 9.75 38.95
N LYS A 187 -14.85 8.66 39.42
CA LYS A 187 -14.11 7.47 39.88
C LYS A 187 -13.25 6.86 38.78
N VAL A 188 -13.76 6.81 37.55
CA VAL A 188 -12.99 6.27 36.42
C VAL A 188 -11.82 7.19 36.06
N LEU A 189 -12.06 8.50 35.97
CA LEU A 189 -10.99 9.47 35.69
C LEU A 189 -9.89 9.44 36.75
N ASP A 190 -10.26 9.40 38.02
CA ASP A 190 -9.31 9.28 39.13
C ASP A 190 -8.49 7.99 39.01
N LYS A 191 -9.14 6.84 38.78
CA LYS A 191 -8.49 5.54 38.68
C LYS A 191 -7.51 5.42 37.50
N LEU A 192 -7.87 5.99 36.34
CA LEU A 192 -7.08 5.90 35.11
C LEU A 192 -6.00 6.99 35.00
N CYS A 193 -6.29 8.20 35.44
CA CYS A 193 -5.42 9.38 35.23
C CYS A 193 -4.65 9.81 36.49
N GLY A 194 -5.06 9.37 37.69
CA GLY A 194 -4.38 9.54 38.98
C GLY A 194 -4.30 10.97 39.55
N ASP A 195 -4.52 11.98 38.73
CA ASP A 195 -4.56 13.39 39.10
C ASP A 195 -5.69 14.05 38.30
N ILE A 196 -6.69 14.52 39.02
CA ILE A 196 -7.92 15.17 38.52
C ILE A 196 -8.14 16.55 39.16
N ASP A 197 -7.15 17.13 39.85
CA ASP A 197 -7.29 18.43 40.54
C ASP A 197 -7.57 19.60 39.57
N HIS A 198 -7.21 19.39 38.30
CA HIS A 198 -7.47 20.31 37.20
C HIS A 198 -8.82 20.07 36.49
N CYS A 199 -9.60 19.10 36.96
CA CYS A 199 -10.92 18.77 36.44
C CYS A 199 -12.02 19.36 37.32
N THR A 200 -13.08 19.84 36.70
CA THR A 200 -14.31 20.30 37.37
C THR A 200 -15.50 19.50 36.85
N PHE A 201 -16.48 19.27 37.71
CA PHE A 201 -17.58 18.35 37.44
C PHE A 201 -18.91 19.01 37.81
N GLU A 202 -19.88 18.96 36.89
CA GLU A 202 -21.22 19.51 37.10
C GLU A 202 -22.28 18.50 36.65
N ALA A 203 -23.31 18.29 37.48
CA ALA A 203 -24.48 17.52 37.10
C ALA A 203 -25.59 18.47 36.68
N GLY A 204 -26.13 18.32 35.46
CA GLY A 204 -27.18 19.20 34.99
C GLY A 204 -27.59 19.01 33.54
N ASN A 205 -28.76 19.55 33.20
CA ASN A 205 -29.21 19.56 31.81
C ASN A 205 -28.40 20.58 31.01
N ILE A 206 -27.81 20.14 29.91
CA ILE A 206 -27.05 20.99 28.97
C ILE A 206 -27.83 22.22 28.45
N LYS A 207 -29.17 22.18 28.50
CA LYS A 207 -30.05 23.32 28.19
C LYS A 207 -29.85 24.48 29.17
N ASP A 208 -29.55 24.18 30.44
CA ASP A 208 -29.56 25.11 31.57
C ASP A 208 -28.17 25.25 32.24
N ALA A 209 -27.28 24.29 32.03
CA ALA A 209 -25.93 24.19 32.61
C ALA A 209 -24.87 23.89 31.53
N PRO A 210 -23.61 24.34 31.70
CA PRO A 210 -23.17 25.35 32.65
C PRO A 210 -23.76 26.72 32.27
N LYS A 211 -23.93 27.62 33.24
CA LYS A 211 -24.46 28.97 32.95
C LYS A 211 -23.48 29.84 32.16
N ASP A 212 -22.18 29.60 32.30
CA ASP A 212 -21.12 30.33 31.63
C ASP A 212 -20.10 29.37 31.02
N LEU A 213 -19.82 29.51 29.73
CA LEU A 213 -18.81 28.74 29.01
C LEU A 213 -17.66 29.61 28.51
N ARG A 214 -17.65 30.91 28.84
CA ARG A 214 -16.68 31.88 28.30
C ARG A 214 -15.24 31.60 28.72
N GLU A 215 -15.00 30.89 29.81
CA GLU A 215 -13.64 30.55 30.25
C GLU A 215 -12.99 29.40 29.47
N HIS A 216 -13.78 28.64 28.69
CA HIS A 216 -13.30 27.47 27.96
C HIS A 216 -12.86 27.86 26.55
N ASP A 217 -11.72 27.33 26.12
CA ASP A 217 -11.21 27.55 24.76
C ASP A 217 -11.99 26.70 23.75
N VAL A 218 -12.42 25.51 24.20
CA VAL A 218 -13.11 24.52 23.38
C VAL A 218 -14.28 23.93 24.15
N VAL A 219 -15.41 23.76 23.46
CA VAL A 219 -16.58 23.06 23.99
C VAL A 219 -16.86 21.83 23.12
N TYR A 220 -16.69 20.64 23.70
CA TYR A 220 -17.15 19.37 23.13
C TYR A 220 -18.65 19.22 23.39
N PHE A 221 -19.43 19.18 22.31
CA PHE A 221 -20.87 18.99 22.32
C PHE A 221 -21.20 17.58 21.83
N ASN A 222 -21.69 16.72 22.73
CA ASN A 222 -22.00 15.33 22.40
C ASN A 222 -23.32 15.22 21.60
N ALA A 223 -23.34 14.35 20.58
CA ALA A 223 -24.43 14.19 19.62
C ALA A 223 -25.70 13.52 20.19
N ALA A 224 -25.65 12.95 21.40
CA ALA A 224 -26.79 12.32 22.08
C ALA A 224 -27.83 13.32 22.63
N VAL A 225 -27.50 14.61 22.63
CA VAL A 225 -28.34 15.65 23.20
C VAL A 225 -29.40 16.12 22.20
N GLY A 226 -30.68 15.76 22.45
CA GLY A 226 -31.83 16.20 21.65
C GLY A 226 -32.35 15.14 20.69
N SER A 227 -33.68 15.05 20.59
CA SER A 227 -34.41 13.98 19.88
C SER A 227 -34.66 14.28 18.40
N THR A 228 -34.51 15.55 17.99
CA THR A 228 -34.72 16.01 16.61
C THR A 228 -33.57 16.90 16.14
N THR A 229 -33.40 17.03 14.82
CA THR A 229 -32.39 17.93 14.24
C THR A 229 -32.60 19.39 14.68
N LEU A 230 -33.85 19.85 14.80
CA LEU A 230 -34.18 21.20 15.24
C LEU A 230 -33.88 21.41 16.73
N GLU A 231 -34.17 20.41 17.56
CA GLU A 231 -33.84 20.46 18.99
C GLU A 231 -32.31 20.50 19.19
N LYS A 232 -31.55 19.66 18.47
CA LYS A 232 -30.09 19.68 18.46
C LYS A 232 -29.54 21.05 18.08
N GLU A 233 -30.06 21.65 17.01
CA GLU A 233 -29.66 22.99 16.55
C GLU A 233 -29.96 24.06 17.61
N ASN A 234 -31.15 24.05 18.22
CA ASN A 234 -31.53 25.03 19.23
C ASN A 234 -30.66 24.91 20.50
N ILE A 235 -30.33 23.70 20.92
CA ILE A 235 -29.43 23.48 22.07
C ILE A 235 -28.01 23.95 21.71
N LEU A 236 -27.52 23.63 20.52
CA LEU A 236 -26.20 24.07 20.07
C LEU A 236 -26.12 25.60 19.99
N LEU A 237 -27.17 26.28 19.51
CA LEU A 237 -27.28 27.75 19.53
C LEU A 237 -27.23 28.30 20.96
N SER A 238 -27.88 27.64 21.92
CA SER A 238 -27.82 28.00 23.35
C SER A 238 -26.43 27.77 23.96
N VAL A 239 -25.71 26.72 23.55
CA VAL A 239 -24.32 26.49 23.97
C VAL A 239 -23.41 27.58 23.41
N VAL A 240 -23.50 27.86 22.10
CA VAL A 240 -22.69 28.90 21.43
C VAL A 240 -22.94 30.29 22.02
N SER A 241 -24.17 30.63 22.43
CA SER A 241 -24.46 31.93 23.04
C SER A 241 -23.84 32.13 24.43
N ARG A 242 -23.45 31.05 25.12
CA ARG A 242 -22.76 31.08 26.41
C ARG A 242 -21.23 31.07 26.29
N MET A 243 -20.70 31.00 25.07
CA MET A 243 -19.26 30.97 24.79
C MET A 243 -18.72 32.36 24.44
N ARG A 244 -17.41 32.55 24.60
CA ARG A 244 -16.75 33.78 24.17
C ARG A 244 -16.47 33.75 22.66
N PRO A 245 -16.43 34.93 21.99
CA PRO A 245 -15.95 35.01 20.61
C PRO A 245 -14.53 34.43 20.47
N GLY A 246 -14.28 33.69 19.39
CA GLY A 246 -13.00 33.04 19.12
C GLY A 246 -12.78 31.69 19.82
N ALA A 247 -13.71 31.24 20.68
CA ALA A 247 -13.71 29.86 21.20
C ALA A 247 -14.26 28.88 20.14
N PHE A 248 -13.86 27.61 20.24
CA PHE A 248 -14.21 26.57 19.27
C PHE A 248 -15.27 25.62 19.82
N VAL A 249 -16.23 25.23 19.00
CA VAL A 249 -17.17 24.14 19.31
C VAL A 249 -16.82 22.93 18.48
N LEU A 250 -16.66 21.79 19.14
CA LEU A 250 -16.50 20.51 18.49
C LEU A 250 -17.78 19.70 18.72
N THR A 251 -18.43 19.29 17.64
CA THR A 251 -19.65 18.48 17.69
C THR A 251 -19.54 17.31 16.73
N ARG A 252 -20.09 16.16 17.13
CA ARG A 252 -20.27 15.01 16.26
C ARG A 252 -21.56 15.16 15.46
N SER A 253 -21.55 14.75 14.20
CA SER A 253 -22.77 14.56 13.42
C SER A 253 -22.85 13.13 12.92
N THR A 254 -24.07 12.70 12.63
CA THR A 254 -24.36 11.36 12.13
C THR A 254 -24.66 11.45 10.64
N HIS A 255 -23.98 10.63 9.86
CA HIS A 255 -24.17 10.48 8.41
C HIS A 255 -24.41 9.01 8.06
N SER A 256 -24.82 8.74 6.82
CA SER A 256 -24.97 7.37 6.31
C SER A 256 -25.98 6.52 7.11
N ILE A 257 -25.84 5.20 7.07
CA ILE A 257 -26.65 4.19 7.73
C ILE A 257 -26.82 4.41 9.25
N LYS A 258 -25.88 5.11 9.90
CA LYS A 258 -26.03 5.50 11.31
C LYS A 258 -27.21 6.45 11.55
N THR A 259 -27.72 7.11 10.52
CA THR A 259 -28.92 7.98 10.61
C THR A 259 -30.19 7.23 11.04
N MET A 260 -30.21 5.90 10.92
CA MET A 260 -31.27 5.05 11.49
C MET A 260 -31.29 5.14 13.02
N ALA A 261 -30.11 5.11 13.63
CA ALA A 261 -29.93 5.14 15.08
C ALA A 261 -29.92 6.57 15.66
N TYR A 262 -29.40 7.56 14.93
CA TYR A 262 -29.32 8.94 15.44
C TYR A 262 -29.74 9.97 14.39
N PRO A 263 -30.56 10.97 14.74
CA PRO A 263 -30.88 12.05 13.82
C PRO A 263 -29.62 12.89 13.53
N PRO A 264 -29.38 13.26 12.25
CA PRO A 264 -28.23 14.08 11.87
C PRO A 264 -28.28 15.46 12.51
N ALA A 265 -27.13 15.97 12.94
CA ALA A 265 -26.98 17.35 13.38
C ALA A 265 -26.69 18.22 12.14
N LYS A 266 -27.63 19.09 11.76
CA LYS A 266 -27.39 20.05 10.67
C LYS A 266 -26.59 21.23 11.22
N ILE A 267 -25.27 21.17 11.06
CA ILE A 267 -24.33 22.19 11.57
C ILE A 267 -24.17 23.36 10.59
N GLN A 268 -24.58 23.21 9.33
CA GLN A 268 -24.46 24.26 8.30
C GLN A 268 -25.73 25.10 8.09
N THR A 269 -26.64 25.14 9.06
CA THR A 269 -27.82 26.01 8.93
C THR A 269 -27.39 27.48 8.95
N GLN A 270 -28.08 28.33 8.18
CA GLN A 270 -27.79 29.77 8.20
C GLN A 270 -27.87 30.38 9.61
N ARG A 271 -28.76 29.87 10.48
CA ARG A 271 -28.89 30.32 11.87
C ARG A 271 -27.61 30.05 12.67
N LEU A 272 -27.03 28.86 12.53
CA LEU A 272 -25.81 28.46 13.23
C LEU A 272 -24.57 29.10 12.63
N VAL A 273 -24.45 29.12 11.29
CA VAL A 273 -23.30 29.71 10.58
C VAL A 273 -23.19 31.21 10.90
N LYS A 274 -24.29 31.97 10.90
CA LYS A 274 -24.29 33.39 11.30
C LYS A 274 -23.79 33.63 12.72
N ARG A 275 -23.96 32.65 13.62
CA ARG A 275 -23.51 32.74 15.02
C ARG A 275 -22.07 32.25 15.22
N LEU A 276 -21.66 31.21 14.48
CA LEU A 276 -20.30 30.65 14.54
C LEU A 276 -19.28 31.46 13.73
N ARG A 277 -19.74 32.13 12.67
CA ARG A 277 -18.96 33.00 11.77
C ARG A 277 -19.77 34.26 11.48
N PRO A 278 -19.90 35.20 12.42
CA PRO A 278 -20.52 36.47 12.12
C PRO A 278 -19.70 37.15 11.01
N ASP A 279 -20.35 37.47 9.88
CA ASP A 279 -19.73 38.27 8.82
C ASP A 279 -19.13 39.54 9.45
N PRO A 280 -17.91 39.95 9.04
CA PRO A 280 -17.40 41.26 9.44
C PRO A 280 -18.39 42.29 8.92
N VAL A 281 -19.03 43.00 9.85
CA VAL A 281 -19.95 44.08 9.53
C VAL A 281 -19.18 45.15 8.75
N GLY A 282 -19.56 45.30 7.47
CA GLY A 282 -19.18 46.43 6.63
C GLY A 282 -18.68 46.03 5.25
N GLU A 283 -19.58 45.76 4.30
CA GLU A 283 -19.64 46.47 3.01
C GLU A 283 -20.82 46.00 2.16
N THR A 284 -21.53 46.97 1.62
CA THR A 284 -22.76 46.87 0.81
C THR A 284 -22.46 46.49 -0.64
N THR A 285 -23.18 45.47 -1.14
CA THR A 285 -23.75 45.30 -2.51
C THR A 285 -22.90 45.63 -3.76
N ALA A 286 -22.75 44.65 -4.68
CA ALA A 286 -23.07 44.82 -6.11
C ALA A 286 -23.18 43.48 -6.87
N LEU A 287 -24.21 43.38 -7.72
CA LEU A 287 -24.46 42.34 -8.72
C LEU A 287 -23.47 42.42 -9.89
N LEU A 288 -23.03 41.26 -10.41
CA LEU A 288 -22.83 40.87 -11.83
C LEU A 288 -21.66 39.85 -11.98
N SER A 289 -21.92 38.77 -12.72
CA SER A 289 -20.94 37.81 -13.26
C SER A 289 -20.69 38.12 -14.76
N PRO A 290 -19.73 37.49 -15.48
CA PRO A 290 -18.43 36.89 -15.16
C PRO A 290 -17.27 37.34 -16.11
N GLN A 291 -16.00 37.33 -15.67
CA GLN A 291 -14.83 36.76 -16.39
C GLN A 291 -13.47 37.19 -15.77
N SER A 292 -12.62 36.17 -15.60
CA SER A 292 -11.15 36.14 -15.68
C SER A 292 -10.32 37.32 -15.12
N GLU A 293 -9.64 37.08 -13.99
CA GLU A 293 -8.18 36.91 -13.93
C GLU A 293 -7.76 36.64 -12.46
N ALA A 294 -6.95 35.59 -12.25
CA ALA A 294 -6.24 35.34 -10.98
C ALA A 294 -4.97 36.21 -10.94
N PRO A 295 -4.13 36.22 -9.88
CA PRO A 295 -4.25 35.63 -8.53
C PRO A 295 -3.89 36.62 -7.39
N ASN A 296 -4.24 36.29 -6.13
CA ASN A 296 -3.26 36.15 -5.04
C ASN A 296 -3.90 35.93 -3.65
N ASN A 297 -3.37 34.89 -2.99
CA ASN A 297 -3.11 34.75 -1.55
C ASN A 297 -4.26 34.76 -0.55
N VAL A 298 -4.78 33.56 -0.26
CA VAL A 298 -5.31 33.19 1.06
C VAL A 298 -4.70 31.83 1.47
N PRO A 299 -4.07 31.69 2.66
CA PRO A 299 -3.37 30.47 3.04
C PRO A 299 -4.37 29.39 3.47
N LYS A 300 -4.31 28.23 2.80
CA LYS A 300 -5.06 27.01 3.16
C LYS A 300 -4.25 26.19 4.17
N THR A 301 -4.66 26.14 5.42
CA THR A 301 -4.07 25.23 6.41
C THR A 301 -4.83 23.91 6.40
N ILE A 302 -4.34 22.96 5.60
CA ILE A 302 -4.76 21.56 5.56
C ILE A 302 -3.84 20.79 6.53
N THR A 303 -4.42 20.00 7.45
CA THR A 303 -3.65 19.11 8.33
C THR A 303 -2.97 18.04 7.48
N THR A 304 -1.71 18.30 7.15
CA THR A 304 -0.85 17.39 6.42
C THR A 304 -0.27 16.38 7.41
N HIS A 305 -0.19 15.11 7.02
CA HIS A 305 0.80 14.21 7.61
C HIS A 305 2.14 14.96 7.58
N ARG A 306 2.66 15.39 8.73
CA ARG A 306 3.95 16.09 8.81
C ARG A 306 5.05 15.07 8.53
N THR A 307 5.27 14.83 7.25
CA THR A 307 6.54 14.33 6.72
C THR A 307 7.60 15.40 7.00
N ARG A 308 8.89 15.04 7.07
CA ARG A 308 9.98 16.04 7.09
C ARG A 308 10.06 16.88 5.80
N CYS A 309 9.10 16.71 4.89
CA CYS A 309 9.03 17.36 3.61
C CYS A 309 8.28 18.69 3.72
N SER A 310 8.99 19.80 3.50
CA SER A 310 8.41 21.14 3.39
C SER A 310 7.76 21.43 2.02
N TRP A 311 7.92 20.52 1.05
CA TRP A 311 7.42 20.70 -0.31
C TRP A 311 5.98 20.22 -0.44
N PRO A 312 5.14 20.89 -1.25
CA PRO A 312 3.84 20.36 -1.64
C PRO A 312 3.99 18.97 -2.27
N TRP A 313 3.13 18.04 -1.87
CA TRP A 313 3.20 16.63 -2.28
C TRP A 313 3.23 16.44 -3.80
N ILE A 314 2.54 17.31 -4.55
CA ILE A 314 2.54 17.31 -6.03
C ILE A 314 3.95 17.46 -6.60
N HIS A 315 4.79 18.34 -6.03
CA HIS A 315 6.14 18.54 -6.53
C HIS A 315 7.03 17.33 -6.25
N VAL A 316 6.88 16.70 -5.08
CA VAL A 316 7.60 15.48 -4.73
C VAL A 316 7.20 14.34 -5.67
N VAL A 317 5.89 14.19 -5.95
CA VAL A 317 5.37 13.18 -6.88
C VAL A 317 5.86 13.42 -8.29
N LEU A 318 5.78 14.65 -8.80
CA LEU A 318 6.27 14.99 -10.14
C LEU A 318 7.77 14.70 -10.26
N LEU A 319 8.56 15.04 -9.23
CA LEU A 319 9.99 14.72 -9.18
C LEU A 319 10.22 13.20 -9.14
N CYS A 320 9.43 12.43 -8.38
CA CYS A 320 9.52 10.97 -8.33
C CYS A 320 9.15 10.31 -9.66
N ILE A 321 8.11 10.80 -10.34
CA ILE A 321 7.71 10.34 -11.68
C ILE A 321 8.80 10.69 -12.69
N PHE A 322 9.33 11.91 -12.65
CA PHE A 322 10.41 12.33 -13.55
C PHE A 322 11.68 11.49 -13.33
N LEU A 323 12.06 11.27 -12.08
CA LEU A 323 13.16 10.38 -11.70
C LEU A 323 12.92 8.95 -12.22
N ALA A 324 11.70 8.42 -12.06
CA ALA A 324 11.33 7.10 -12.58
C ALA A 324 11.54 7.04 -14.10
N VAL A 325 10.98 7.99 -14.86
CA VAL A 325 11.14 8.07 -16.32
C VAL A 325 12.61 8.11 -16.72
N VAL A 326 13.42 8.94 -16.06
CA VAL A 326 14.86 9.06 -16.34
C VAL A 326 15.59 7.72 -16.09
N SER A 327 15.25 7.01 -15.02
CA SER A 327 15.82 5.70 -14.71
C SER A 327 15.36 4.63 -15.70
N ASP A 328 14.07 4.59 -16.03
CA ASP A 328 13.45 3.63 -16.96
C ASP A 328 14.05 3.80 -18.38
N VAL A 329 14.23 5.04 -18.83
CA VAL A 329 14.92 5.36 -20.11
C VAL A 329 16.36 4.85 -20.11
N GLY A 330 17.09 5.01 -19.00
CA GLY A 330 18.44 4.48 -18.85
C GLY A 330 18.48 2.95 -18.98
N GLU A 331 17.53 2.26 -18.37
CA GLU A 331 17.43 0.79 -18.44
C GLU A 331 17.12 0.29 -19.84
N SER A 332 16.13 0.87 -20.53
CA SER A 332 15.81 0.51 -21.90
C SER A 332 16.98 0.80 -22.87
N LEU A 333 17.73 1.90 -22.67
CA LEU A 333 18.95 2.22 -23.43
C LEU A 333 20.09 1.21 -23.20
N TYR A 334 20.15 0.56 -22.03
CA TYR A 334 21.21 -0.39 -21.69
C TYR A 334 20.92 -1.82 -22.17
N ALA A 335 19.64 -2.23 -22.18
CA ALA A 335 19.22 -3.63 -22.27
C ALA A 335 19.68 -4.39 -23.52
N ALA A 336 19.51 -3.83 -24.72
CA ALA A 336 19.94 -4.48 -25.98
C ALA A 336 21.44 -4.20 -26.32
N PRO A 337 21.95 -2.96 -26.20
CA PRO A 337 23.36 -2.67 -26.49
C PRO A 337 24.34 -3.46 -25.62
N ARG A 338 24.02 -3.76 -24.36
CA ARG A 338 24.90 -4.56 -23.49
C ARG A 338 25.14 -5.96 -24.05
N VAL A 339 24.11 -6.60 -24.62
CA VAL A 339 24.22 -7.94 -25.21
C VAL A 339 25.07 -7.86 -26.47
N ARG A 340 24.91 -6.80 -27.27
CA ARG A 340 25.75 -6.56 -28.45
C ARG A 340 27.21 -6.30 -28.08
N LEU A 341 27.48 -5.56 -27.00
CA LEU A 341 28.83 -5.35 -26.48
C LEU A 341 29.48 -6.69 -26.07
N PHE A 342 28.78 -7.51 -25.29
CA PHE A 342 29.28 -8.82 -24.87
C PHE A 342 29.55 -9.74 -26.06
N GLU A 343 28.65 -9.76 -27.04
CA GLU A 343 28.83 -10.51 -28.28
C GLU A 343 30.04 -10.01 -29.07
N SER A 344 30.17 -8.70 -29.29
CA SER A 344 31.28 -8.11 -30.03
C SER A 344 32.64 -8.44 -29.40
N VAL A 345 32.74 -8.38 -28.07
CA VAL A 345 33.98 -8.71 -27.35
C VAL A 345 34.28 -10.20 -27.37
N ALA A 346 33.27 -11.06 -27.19
CA ALA A 346 33.44 -12.50 -27.32
C ALA A 346 33.90 -12.89 -28.74
N CYS A 347 33.29 -12.27 -29.74
CA CYS A 347 33.54 -12.49 -31.15
C CYS A 347 34.94 -12.07 -31.56
N THR A 348 35.34 -10.85 -31.21
CA THR A 348 36.67 -10.32 -31.50
C THR A 348 37.75 -11.20 -30.86
N ARG A 349 37.58 -11.61 -29.61
CA ARG A 349 38.52 -12.54 -28.93
C ARG A 349 38.58 -13.92 -29.57
N HIS A 350 37.46 -14.42 -30.09
CA HIS A 350 37.43 -15.70 -30.77
C HIS A 350 38.25 -15.67 -32.06
N TYR A 351 38.01 -14.66 -32.91
CA TYR A 351 38.71 -14.50 -34.19
C TYR A 351 40.18 -14.11 -34.02
N LEU A 352 40.53 -13.27 -33.05
CA LEU A 352 41.94 -13.00 -32.72
C LEU A 352 42.75 -14.26 -32.38
N ARG A 353 42.10 -15.33 -31.90
CA ARG A 353 42.76 -16.61 -31.57
C ARG A 353 42.75 -17.63 -32.70
N HIS A 354 41.69 -17.67 -33.52
CA HIS A 354 41.50 -18.71 -34.52
C HIS A 354 41.77 -18.24 -35.95
N ASP A 355 41.36 -17.02 -36.29
CA ASP A 355 41.56 -16.42 -37.62
C ASP A 355 41.60 -14.89 -37.53
N PRO A 356 42.79 -14.29 -37.30
CA PRO A 356 42.95 -12.85 -37.17
C PRO A 356 42.64 -12.06 -38.44
N SER A 357 42.58 -12.71 -39.61
CA SER A 357 42.35 -12.03 -40.90
C SER A 357 40.95 -11.43 -41.04
N LEU A 358 40.00 -11.94 -40.25
CA LEU A 358 38.59 -11.53 -40.24
C LEU A 358 38.30 -10.35 -39.29
N VAL A 359 39.33 -9.82 -38.63
CA VAL A 359 39.24 -8.65 -37.74
C VAL A 359 39.59 -7.41 -38.55
N ASP A 360 38.66 -6.45 -38.65
CA ASP A 360 38.90 -5.20 -39.36
C ASP A 360 40.01 -4.37 -38.68
N ARG A 361 40.59 -3.41 -39.41
CA ARG A 361 41.66 -2.53 -38.90
C ARG A 361 41.26 -1.76 -37.64
N ASP A 362 39.97 -1.51 -37.47
CA ASP A 362 39.40 -0.82 -36.30
C ASP A 362 39.15 -1.76 -35.11
N GLY A 363 39.57 -3.04 -35.22
CA GLY A 363 39.39 -4.07 -34.19
C GLY A 363 37.97 -4.62 -34.10
N SER A 364 37.10 -4.31 -35.07
CA SER A 364 35.71 -4.74 -35.09
C SER A 364 35.50 -5.98 -35.97
N VAL A 365 34.48 -6.77 -35.64
CA VAL A 365 34.06 -7.93 -36.45
C VAL A 365 32.59 -7.73 -36.86
N PRO A 366 32.26 -7.90 -38.15
CA PRO A 366 30.88 -7.83 -38.63
C PRO A 366 29.94 -8.75 -37.86
N GLU A 367 28.78 -8.23 -37.42
CA GLU A 367 27.85 -8.93 -36.53
C GLU A 367 27.42 -10.32 -37.04
N ARG A 368 27.28 -10.47 -38.36
CA ARG A 368 26.92 -11.74 -39.01
C ARG A 368 27.88 -12.88 -38.71
N LEU A 369 29.17 -12.58 -38.50
CA LEU A 369 30.20 -13.58 -38.19
C LEU A 369 30.19 -13.98 -36.71
N CYS A 370 29.56 -13.19 -35.85
CA CYS A 370 29.51 -13.44 -34.41
C CYS A 370 28.43 -14.45 -34.00
N LYS A 371 27.69 -15.00 -34.95
CA LYS A 371 26.56 -15.91 -34.69
C LYS A 371 26.97 -17.38 -34.59
N ILE A 372 28.25 -17.74 -34.56
CA ILE A 372 28.67 -19.14 -34.34
C ILE A 372 28.36 -19.61 -32.91
N ASP A 373 28.18 -20.92 -32.73
CA ASP A 373 27.69 -21.49 -31.46
C ASP A 373 28.64 -21.24 -30.29
N SER A 374 29.96 -21.26 -30.53
CA SER A 374 30.97 -21.01 -29.49
C SER A 374 30.90 -19.59 -28.90
N ILE A 375 30.56 -18.59 -29.73
CA ILE A 375 30.37 -17.21 -29.29
C ILE A 375 29.03 -17.07 -28.57
N GLN A 376 27.95 -17.57 -29.16
CA GLN A 376 26.61 -17.44 -28.59
C GLN A 376 26.46 -18.21 -27.26
N ASP A 377 27.05 -19.40 -27.13
CA ASP A 377 27.11 -20.11 -25.85
C ASP A 377 27.82 -19.29 -24.77
N LYS A 378 28.94 -18.65 -25.14
CA LYS A 378 29.67 -17.79 -24.20
C LYS A 378 28.85 -16.60 -23.74
N VAL A 379 28.17 -15.91 -24.67
CA VAL A 379 27.31 -14.75 -24.35
C VAL A 379 26.12 -15.19 -23.52
N ALA A 380 25.42 -16.27 -23.91
CA ALA A 380 24.28 -16.81 -23.18
C ALA A 380 24.66 -17.19 -21.74
N SER A 381 25.81 -17.85 -21.57
CA SER A 381 26.34 -18.21 -20.27
C SER A 381 26.64 -16.97 -19.41
N VAL A 382 27.35 -15.97 -19.96
CA VAL A 382 27.69 -14.75 -19.23
C VAL A 382 26.44 -14.00 -18.78
N VAL A 383 25.46 -13.81 -19.67
CA VAL A 383 24.19 -13.15 -19.38
C VAL A 383 23.36 -13.95 -18.37
N GLY A 384 23.28 -15.27 -18.53
CA GLY A 384 22.53 -16.15 -17.62
C GLY A 384 23.07 -16.14 -16.19
N TRP A 385 24.39 -16.22 -16.04
CA TRP A 385 25.05 -16.11 -14.73
C TRP A 385 25.01 -14.69 -14.15
N GLN A 386 25.06 -13.65 -15.00
CA GLN A 386 24.85 -12.27 -14.54
C GLN A 386 23.49 -12.13 -13.85
N TYR A 387 22.41 -12.65 -14.46
CA TYR A 387 21.09 -12.65 -13.82
C TYR A 387 21.05 -13.42 -12.49
N PHE A 388 21.80 -14.52 -12.37
CA PHE A 388 21.94 -15.25 -11.10
C PHE A 388 22.57 -14.38 -10.02
N PHE A 389 23.71 -13.75 -10.31
CA PHE A 389 24.41 -12.90 -9.34
C PHE A 389 23.61 -11.64 -9.01
N ASP A 390 22.91 -11.04 -9.98
CA ASP A 390 22.03 -9.89 -9.77
C ASP A 390 20.83 -10.23 -8.88
N ALA A 391 20.30 -11.45 -8.98
CA ALA A 391 19.16 -11.90 -8.19
C ALA A 391 19.50 -12.07 -6.70
N ILE A 392 20.75 -12.39 -6.33
CA ILE A 392 21.14 -12.60 -4.93
C ILE A 392 20.91 -11.32 -4.08
N PRO A 393 21.49 -10.15 -4.40
CA PRO A 393 21.19 -8.90 -3.71
C PRO A 393 19.71 -8.52 -3.79
N ALA A 394 19.09 -8.70 -4.96
CA ALA A 394 17.70 -8.30 -5.20
C ALA A 394 16.68 -9.05 -4.31
N ILE A 395 17.04 -10.22 -3.79
CA ILE A 395 16.21 -11.03 -2.87
C ILE A 395 16.55 -10.75 -1.40
N LEU A 396 17.84 -10.69 -1.07
CA LEU A 396 18.28 -10.64 0.32
C LEU A 396 18.21 -9.23 0.93
N LEU A 397 18.40 -8.20 0.12
CA LEU A 397 18.61 -6.83 0.58
C LEU A 397 17.35 -5.95 0.70
N PRO A 398 16.22 -6.16 0.00
CA PRO A 398 15.05 -5.29 0.14
C PRO A 398 14.51 -5.17 1.56
N ILE A 399 14.46 -6.27 2.33
CA ILE A 399 13.94 -6.25 3.71
C ILE A 399 14.91 -5.50 4.65
N PRO A 400 16.22 -5.84 4.73
CA PRO A 400 17.17 -5.07 5.52
C PRO A 400 17.21 -3.59 5.16
N TYR A 401 17.25 -3.25 3.87
CA TYR A 401 17.30 -1.85 3.45
C TYR A 401 15.98 -1.10 3.64
N GLY A 402 14.83 -1.78 3.55
CA GLY A 402 13.55 -1.21 3.95
C GLY A 402 13.55 -0.83 5.43
N TYR A 403 14.01 -1.73 6.30
CA TYR A 403 14.16 -1.44 7.74
C TYR A 403 15.13 -0.28 8.00
N VAL A 404 16.28 -0.25 7.32
CA VAL A 404 17.24 0.85 7.45
C VAL A 404 16.66 2.16 6.90
N ALA A 405 15.85 2.12 5.85
CA ALA A 405 15.17 3.31 5.30
C ALA A 405 14.15 3.90 6.28
N ASP A 406 13.47 3.04 7.05
CA ASP A 406 12.56 3.50 8.10
C ASP A 406 13.31 4.11 9.32
N LEU A 407 14.58 3.73 9.54
CA LEU A 407 15.41 4.30 10.63
C LEU A 407 16.18 5.56 10.24
N ARG A 408 16.82 5.54 9.07
CA ARG A 408 17.79 6.57 8.62
C ARG A 408 17.23 7.55 7.59
N GLY A 409 15.98 7.34 7.17
CA GLY A 409 15.34 8.13 6.13
C GLY A 409 15.35 7.43 4.77
N ARG A 410 14.27 7.64 4.02
CA ARG A 410 13.98 6.95 2.75
C ARG A 410 14.79 7.52 1.60
N LYS A 411 15.09 8.82 1.65
CA LYS A 411 15.89 9.52 0.63
C LYS A 411 17.26 8.88 0.45
N TRP A 412 18.01 8.70 1.54
CA TRP A 412 19.40 8.27 1.47
C TRP A 412 19.54 6.83 0.99
N ILE A 413 18.60 5.95 1.37
CA ILE A 413 18.62 4.58 0.88
C ILE A 413 18.25 4.52 -0.60
N LEU A 414 17.29 5.33 -1.06
CA LEU A 414 17.00 5.46 -2.48
C LEU A 414 18.21 5.97 -3.29
N VAL A 415 18.92 6.98 -2.79
CA VAL A 415 20.16 7.49 -3.42
C VAL A 415 21.23 6.40 -3.48
N LEU A 416 21.44 5.64 -2.39
CA LEU A 416 22.38 4.52 -2.39
C LEU A 416 22.00 3.45 -3.40
N ALA A 417 20.71 3.10 -3.50
CA ALA A 417 20.21 2.11 -4.45
C ALA A 417 20.49 2.51 -5.91
N LEU A 418 20.16 3.76 -6.26
CA LEU A 418 20.41 4.30 -7.60
C LEU A 418 21.91 4.45 -7.90
N THR A 419 22.72 4.74 -6.88
CA THR A 419 24.18 4.81 -7.00
C THR A 419 24.76 3.42 -7.26
N GLY A 420 24.37 2.41 -6.49
CA GLY A 420 24.76 1.02 -6.72
C GLY A 420 24.38 0.54 -8.11
N TYR A 421 23.21 0.97 -8.61
CA TYR A 421 22.77 0.68 -9.97
C TYR A 421 23.69 1.32 -11.02
N THR A 422 23.97 2.62 -10.88
CA THR A 422 24.88 3.37 -11.77
C THR A 422 26.27 2.75 -11.80
N LEU A 423 26.83 2.41 -10.62
CA LEU A 423 28.16 1.82 -10.49
C LEU A 423 28.23 0.43 -11.12
N SER A 424 27.17 -0.38 -11.04
CA SER A 424 27.11 -1.69 -11.70
C SER A 424 27.24 -1.55 -13.22
N TRP A 425 26.51 -0.64 -13.85
CA TRP A 425 26.61 -0.42 -15.29
C TRP A 425 27.93 0.23 -15.70
N ALA A 426 28.36 1.26 -14.97
CA ALA A 426 29.63 1.93 -15.23
C ALA A 426 30.82 0.96 -15.10
N SER A 427 30.83 0.12 -14.06
CA SER A 427 31.87 -0.90 -13.87
C SER A 427 31.83 -1.98 -14.95
N THR A 428 30.65 -2.40 -15.43
CA THR A 428 30.53 -3.32 -16.57
C THR A 428 31.22 -2.75 -17.81
N LEU A 429 30.94 -1.49 -18.14
CA LEU A 429 31.58 -0.80 -19.27
C LEU A 429 33.09 -0.61 -19.05
N PHE A 430 33.50 -0.29 -17.83
CA PHE A 430 34.90 -0.11 -17.47
C PHE A 430 35.71 -1.41 -17.57
N PHE A 431 35.19 -2.51 -17.02
CA PHE A 431 35.84 -3.83 -17.05
C PHE A 431 35.98 -4.35 -18.48
N VAL A 432 34.94 -4.18 -19.30
CA VAL A 432 34.93 -4.70 -20.67
C VAL A 432 35.65 -3.78 -21.65
N GLY A 433 35.44 -2.47 -21.55
CA GLY A 433 35.98 -1.47 -22.49
C GLY A 433 37.39 -1.02 -22.16
N VAL A 434 37.62 -0.55 -20.94
CA VAL A 434 38.89 0.09 -20.57
C VAL A 434 39.91 -0.94 -20.12
N LEU A 435 39.56 -1.79 -19.15
CA LEU A 435 40.47 -2.80 -18.63
C LEU A 435 40.58 -4.05 -19.51
N GLN A 436 39.68 -4.21 -20.49
CA GLN A 436 39.64 -5.35 -21.40
C GLN A 436 39.74 -6.71 -20.68
N LEU A 437 39.06 -6.85 -19.53
CA LEU A 437 39.03 -8.05 -18.70
C LEU A 437 38.22 -9.18 -19.36
N PRO A 438 38.43 -10.46 -18.99
CA PRO A 438 37.58 -11.56 -19.45
C PRO A 438 36.10 -11.25 -19.18
N LEU A 439 35.20 -11.64 -20.09
CA LEU A 439 33.77 -11.32 -19.95
C LEU A 439 33.16 -11.80 -18.63
N ASN A 440 33.69 -12.86 -18.02
CA ASN A 440 33.25 -13.34 -16.71
C ASN A 440 33.44 -12.30 -15.59
N ALA A 441 34.36 -11.35 -15.74
CA ALA A 441 34.61 -10.30 -14.76
C ALA A 441 33.40 -9.36 -14.58
N VAL A 442 32.48 -9.31 -15.55
CA VAL A 442 31.25 -8.51 -15.42
C VAL A 442 30.37 -8.96 -14.26
N TRP A 443 30.47 -10.22 -13.82
CA TRP A 443 29.74 -10.72 -12.65
C TRP A 443 30.10 -9.99 -11.35
N LEU A 444 31.29 -9.37 -11.28
CA LEU A 444 31.67 -8.53 -10.15
C LEU A 444 30.84 -7.24 -10.07
N SER A 445 30.20 -6.82 -11.17
CA SER A 445 29.31 -5.65 -11.18
C SER A 445 28.10 -5.83 -10.24
N SER A 446 27.64 -7.06 -10.02
CA SER A 446 26.53 -7.37 -9.10
C SER A 446 26.87 -7.02 -7.64
N LEU A 447 28.15 -6.96 -7.27
CA LEU A 447 28.58 -6.55 -5.92
C LEU A 447 28.22 -5.09 -5.64
N PHE A 448 28.12 -4.23 -6.66
CA PHE A 448 27.68 -2.86 -6.48
C PHE A 448 26.20 -2.77 -6.09
N PHE A 449 25.38 -3.80 -6.34
CA PHE A 449 24.00 -3.84 -5.82
C PHE A 449 23.93 -4.07 -4.30
N ILE A 450 25.03 -4.49 -3.67
CA ILE A 450 25.13 -4.48 -2.20
C ILE A 450 25.00 -3.03 -1.71
N ILE A 451 25.43 -2.05 -2.50
CA ILE A 451 25.21 -0.63 -2.21
C ILE A 451 23.74 -0.30 -2.49
N GLY A 452 22.93 -0.25 -1.42
CA GLY A 452 21.54 0.20 -1.48
C GLY A 452 20.53 -0.85 -1.97
N GLY A 453 20.92 -2.12 -2.13
CA GLY A 453 19.99 -3.22 -2.34
C GLY A 453 19.48 -3.41 -3.77
N GLY A 454 20.08 -2.74 -4.75
CA GLY A 454 19.81 -2.92 -6.18
C GLY A 454 18.47 -2.38 -6.69
N PRO A 455 18.08 -2.71 -7.93
CA PRO A 455 16.92 -2.14 -8.61
C PRO A 455 15.57 -2.40 -7.91
N THR A 456 15.42 -3.56 -7.27
CA THR A 456 14.19 -3.93 -6.54
C THR A 456 13.99 -3.06 -5.30
N THR A 457 15.06 -2.75 -4.57
CA THR A 457 15.02 -1.86 -3.42
C THR A 457 14.73 -0.43 -3.86
N GLY A 458 15.36 0.04 -4.95
CA GLY A 458 15.11 1.38 -5.51
C GLY A 458 13.67 1.60 -5.94
N THR A 459 13.09 0.65 -6.70
CA THR A 459 11.68 0.72 -7.13
C THR A 459 10.70 0.64 -5.96
N THR A 460 10.98 -0.20 -4.97
CA THR A 460 10.18 -0.29 -3.75
C THR A 460 10.21 1.03 -2.97
N LEU A 461 11.39 1.58 -2.69
CA LEU A 461 11.53 2.84 -1.95
C LEU A 461 10.90 4.00 -2.70
N LEU A 462 11.08 4.09 -4.03
CA LEU A 462 10.45 5.13 -4.84
C LEU A 462 8.91 5.07 -4.77
N THR A 463 8.35 3.86 -4.82
CA THR A 463 6.90 3.66 -4.64
C THR A 463 6.45 4.00 -3.23
N THR A 464 7.27 3.70 -2.22
CA THR A 464 6.96 3.98 -0.82
C THR A 464 7.05 5.48 -0.51
N VAL A 465 8.01 6.21 -1.09
CA VAL A 465 8.11 7.68 -1.05
C VAL A 465 6.85 8.33 -1.61
N VAL A 466 6.34 7.83 -2.75
CA VAL A 466 5.06 8.27 -3.31
C VAL A 466 3.91 7.96 -2.35
N ALA A 467 3.89 6.78 -1.74
CA ALA A 467 2.85 6.39 -0.78
C ALA A 467 2.78 7.32 0.46
N ASP A 468 3.93 7.81 0.94
CA ASP A 468 4.00 8.68 2.12
C ASP A 468 3.44 10.08 1.90
N VAL A 469 3.63 10.63 0.69
CA VAL A 469 3.29 12.02 0.39
C VAL A 469 1.91 12.18 -0.22
N VAL A 470 1.39 11.15 -0.89
CA VAL A 470 0.14 11.24 -1.65
C VAL A 470 -1.09 11.07 -0.74
N PRO A 471 -2.07 11.99 -0.81
CA PRO A 471 -3.34 11.86 -0.12
C PRO A 471 -4.08 10.56 -0.47
N PRO A 472 -4.77 9.92 0.48
CA PRO A 472 -5.43 8.64 0.24
C PRO A 472 -6.40 8.62 -0.95
N GLU A 473 -7.05 9.75 -1.25
CA GLU A 473 -8.11 9.87 -2.26
C GLU A 473 -7.57 9.74 -3.69
N VAL A 474 -6.32 10.12 -3.92
CA VAL A 474 -5.70 10.13 -5.27
C VAL A 474 -4.53 9.15 -5.41
N ARG A 475 -4.21 8.41 -4.34
CA ARG A 475 -3.05 7.51 -4.26
C ARG A 475 -3.00 6.47 -5.36
N SER A 476 -4.12 5.79 -5.63
CA SER A 476 -4.20 4.75 -6.67
C SER A 476 -3.90 5.31 -8.06
N THR A 477 -4.42 6.50 -8.37
CA THR A 477 -4.17 7.18 -9.66
C THR A 477 -2.71 7.55 -9.81
N VAL A 478 -2.07 8.05 -8.76
CA VAL A 478 -0.64 8.39 -8.79
C VAL A 478 0.24 7.13 -8.93
N PHE A 479 -0.12 6.02 -8.28
CA PHE A 479 0.55 4.74 -8.51
C PHE A 479 0.41 4.27 -9.95
N PHE A 480 -0.77 4.41 -10.58
CA PHE A 480 -0.93 4.08 -12.00
C PHE A 480 0.01 4.90 -12.87
N TYR A 481 0.11 6.22 -12.66
CA TYR A 481 1.08 7.02 -13.41
C TYR A 481 2.52 6.55 -13.21
N ARG A 482 2.91 6.20 -11.99
CA ARG A 482 4.24 5.66 -11.69
C ARG A 482 4.51 4.34 -12.41
N PHE A 483 3.56 3.42 -12.49
CA PHE A 483 3.75 2.14 -13.19
C PHE A 483 3.67 2.30 -14.72
N CYS A 484 2.94 3.29 -15.23
CA CYS A 484 2.87 3.58 -16.66
C CYS A 484 4.18 4.12 -17.24
N THR A 485 5.07 4.74 -16.45
CA THR A 485 6.35 5.30 -16.97
C THR A 485 7.21 4.24 -17.64
N ASP A 486 7.29 3.06 -17.04
CA ASP A 486 8.07 1.93 -17.52
C ASP A 486 7.55 1.43 -18.89
N LEU A 487 6.23 1.24 -19.01
CA LEU A 487 5.60 0.82 -20.27
C LEU A 487 5.79 1.84 -21.40
N VAL A 488 5.76 3.14 -21.08
CA VAL A 488 5.97 4.21 -22.07
C VAL A 488 7.44 4.27 -22.49
N ALA A 489 8.38 4.12 -21.56
CA ALA A 489 9.81 4.05 -21.87
C ALA A 489 10.12 2.87 -22.79
N ASP A 490 9.61 1.66 -22.47
CA ASP A 490 9.80 0.47 -23.31
C ASP A 490 9.12 0.57 -24.69
N LEU A 491 8.09 1.40 -24.84
CA LEU A 491 7.48 1.66 -26.15
C LEU A 491 8.33 2.61 -27.01
N ILE A 492 8.88 3.68 -26.43
CA ILE A 492 9.50 4.79 -27.19
C ILE A 492 11.03 4.64 -27.31
N VAL A 493 11.70 4.13 -26.29
CA VAL A 493 13.17 4.13 -26.18
C VAL A 493 13.86 3.06 -27.03
N PRO A 494 13.35 1.82 -27.18
CA PRO A 494 14.04 0.82 -28.00
C PRO A 494 14.23 1.18 -29.48
N PRO A 495 13.29 1.85 -30.19
CA PRO A 495 13.51 2.38 -31.53
C PRO A 495 14.67 3.39 -31.58
N ILE A 496 14.72 4.31 -30.62
CA ILE A 496 15.80 5.29 -30.49
C ILE A 496 17.14 4.56 -30.24
N THR A 497 17.12 3.59 -29.33
CA THR A 497 18.29 2.75 -29.00
C THR A 497 18.81 2.01 -30.24
N SER A 498 17.90 1.43 -31.03
CA SER A 498 18.23 0.74 -32.28
C SER A 498 18.92 1.68 -33.29
N MET A 499 18.39 2.90 -33.46
CA MET A 499 19.00 3.92 -34.33
C MET A 499 20.39 4.34 -33.84
N LEU A 500 20.58 4.47 -32.53
CA LEU A 500 21.88 4.80 -31.94
C LEU A 500 22.89 3.66 -32.09
N MET A 501 22.45 2.41 -31.93
CA MET A 501 23.30 1.22 -32.11
C MET A 501 23.86 1.09 -33.52
N HIS A 502 23.11 1.50 -34.55
CA HIS A 502 23.59 1.52 -35.94
C HIS A 502 24.78 2.45 -36.15
N LYS A 503 24.87 3.55 -35.39
CA LYS A 503 26.01 4.46 -35.45
C LYS A 503 27.18 3.92 -34.63
N ASN A 504 26.95 3.67 -33.35
CA ASN A 504 27.95 3.13 -32.44
C ASN A 504 27.27 2.58 -31.18
N THR A 505 27.53 1.31 -30.84
CA THR A 505 26.96 0.64 -29.66
C THR A 505 27.35 1.30 -28.32
N TRP A 506 28.47 2.02 -28.26
CA TRP A 506 28.90 2.73 -27.06
C TRP A 506 28.06 3.97 -26.72
N ILE A 507 27.48 4.63 -27.72
CA ILE A 507 26.66 5.84 -27.52
C ILE A 507 25.46 5.55 -26.60
N PRO A 508 24.57 4.57 -26.90
CA PRO A 508 23.44 4.28 -26.02
C PRO A 508 23.88 3.75 -24.65
N LEU A 509 25.00 3.03 -24.55
CA LEU A 509 25.54 2.54 -23.28
C LEU A 509 26.04 3.66 -22.35
N LEU A 510 26.78 4.63 -22.90
CA LEU A 510 27.24 5.79 -22.14
C LEU A 510 26.08 6.71 -21.77
N LEU A 511 25.11 6.89 -22.68
CA LEU A 511 23.87 7.61 -22.36
C LEU A 511 23.09 6.91 -21.25
N ALA A 512 22.97 5.57 -21.27
CA ALA A 512 22.30 4.84 -20.20
C ALA A 512 22.91 5.13 -18.82
N VAL A 513 24.25 5.07 -18.71
CA VAL A 513 24.97 5.42 -17.47
C VAL A 513 24.75 6.89 -17.09
N ALA A 514 24.74 7.81 -18.07
CA ALA A 514 24.50 9.23 -17.82
C ALA A 514 23.06 9.52 -17.32
N PHE A 515 22.03 8.90 -17.93
CA PHE A 515 20.65 8.98 -17.47
C PHE A 515 20.50 8.38 -16.06
N GLN A 516 21.14 7.24 -15.80
CA GLN A 516 21.13 6.66 -14.46
C GLN A 516 21.84 7.57 -13.43
N GLY A 517 22.97 8.19 -13.79
CA GLY A 517 23.63 9.20 -12.95
C GLY A 517 22.76 10.44 -12.71
N LEU A 518 22.02 10.89 -13.73
CA LEU A 518 21.03 11.96 -13.59
C LEU A 518 19.92 11.56 -12.62
N SER A 519 19.46 10.30 -12.62
CA SER A 519 18.48 9.82 -11.63
C SER A 519 19.01 9.94 -10.19
N VAL A 520 20.31 9.70 -9.96
CA VAL A 520 20.96 9.89 -8.65
C VAL A 520 20.96 11.38 -8.27
N ILE A 521 21.30 12.27 -9.20
CA ILE A 521 21.28 13.73 -8.97
C ILE A 521 19.87 14.20 -8.63
N LEU A 522 18.84 13.72 -9.33
CA LEU A 522 17.44 14.03 -9.04
C LEU A 522 17.03 13.48 -7.66
N ALA A 523 17.48 12.29 -7.29
CA ALA A 523 17.22 11.69 -5.97
C ALA A 523 17.84 12.49 -4.82
N LEU A 524 19.02 13.11 -5.04
CA LEU A 524 19.63 14.02 -4.07
C LEU A 524 18.76 15.27 -3.83
N GLY A 525 17.98 15.69 -4.84
CA GLY A 525 17.02 16.77 -4.73
C GLY A 525 15.73 16.42 -3.98
N LEU A 526 15.45 15.13 -3.73
CA LEU A 526 14.25 14.73 -2.99
C LEU A 526 14.32 15.19 -1.53
N PRO A 527 13.21 15.71 -0.96
CA PRO A 527 13.11 15.92 0.47
C PRO A 527 12.98 14.58 1.20
N GLU A 528 13.32 14.57 2.50
CA GLU A 528 13.10 13.38 3.31
C GLU A 528 11.61 13.20 3.58
N THR A 529 11.06 12.05 3.19
CA THR A 529 9.62 11.74 3.29
C THR A 529 9.28 10.86 4.47
N LEU A 530 10.28 10.39 5.24
CA LEU A 530 10.04 9.64 6.46
C LEU A 530 9.02 10.39 7.34
N PRO A 531 7.91 9.74 7.73
CA PRO A 531 6.97 10.32 8.67
C PRO A 531 7.69 10.70 9.96
N VAL A 532 7.54 11.95 10.42
CA VAL A 532 8.09 12.34 11.71
C VAL A 532 7.32 11.58 12.78
N THR A 533 7.95 10.56 13.37
CA THR A 533 7.59 10.11 14.71
C THR A 533 8.21 11.12 15.65
N ASP A 534 7.41 11.80 16.46
CA ASP A 534 7.89 12.74 17.47
C ASP A 534 8.66 11.97 18.56
N HIS A 535 9.94 11.69 18.31
CA HIS A 535 10.95 11.32 19.30
C HIS A 535 11.72 12.58 19.70
N LYS A 536 11.17 13.33 20.64
CA LYS A 536 11.92 14.27 21.48
C LYS A 536 11.60 13.94 22.93
N LYS A 537 12.44 13.06 23.52
CA LYS A 537 12.71 12.84 24.95
C LYS A 537 13.55 11.56 25.10
N SER A 538 14.74 11.53 24.51
CA SER A 538 15.69 10.43 24.74
C SER A 538 17.15 10.90 24.69
N ASP A 539 17.40 12.15 25.08
CA ASP A 539 18.76 12.71 25.19
C ASP A 539 18.96 13.50 26.51
N GLU A 540 18.09 13.34 27.52
CA GLU A 540 18.25 14.00 28.83
C GLU A 540 18.32 13.05 30.05
N ASP A 541 18.24 11.72 29.89
CA ASP A 541 18.35 10.76 31.00
C ASP A 541 19.63 9.89 30.90
N ALA A 542 20.78 10.51 30.59
CA ALA A 542 22.08 9.84 30.61
C ALA A 542 22.98 10.26 31.79
N ASP A 543 22.43 10.97 32.78
CA ASP A 543 23.13 11.38 34.00
C ASP A 543 22.28 11.07 35.24
N ASP A 544 22.00 9.79 35.52
CA ASP A 544 21.73 9.32 36.89
C ASP A 544 21.74 7.78 36.97
N ALA A 545 22.95 7.21 36.92
CA ALA A 545 23.22 5.88 37.45
C ALA A 545 24.71 5.78 37.83
N SER A 546 25.12 6.53 38.86
CA SER A 546 26.40 6.31 39.55
C SER A 546 26.15 5.72 40.95
N SER A 547 27.00 4.76 41.32
CA SER A 547 26.97 3.88 42.52
C SER A 547 25.93 2.74 42.45
N ILE A 548 26.30 1.46 42.25
CA ILE A 548 27.22 0.64 43.04
C ILE A 548 28.14 -0.18 42.12
N ALA A 549 29.45 -0.08 42.34
CA ALA A 549 30.48 -0.85 41.66
C ALA A 549 30.75 -2.19 42.37
N THR A 550 31.00 -3.26 41.61
CA THR A 550 32.23 -4.07 41.80
C THR A 550 32.62 -4.87 40.56
N ASN A 551 33.67 -4.37 39.91
CA ASN A 551 34.71 -4.98 39.09
C ASN A 551 34.64 -6.50 38.81
N SER A 552 34.60 -6.83 37.52
CA SER A 552 35.65 -7.64 36.89
C SER A 552 35.76 -7.25 35.41
N GLU A 553 36.91 -6.70 35.07
CA GLU A 553 37.32 -6.35 33.73
C GLU A 553 37.29 -7.56 32.78
N THR A 554 37.06 -7.24 31.50
CA THR A 554 37.90 -7.53 30.32
C THR A 554 37.11 -8.17 29.18
N GLU A 555 37.33 -7.60 27.99
CA GLU A 555 37.05 -8.13 26.65
C GLU A 555 35.63 -7.97 26.08
N ALA A 556 35.49 -6.99 25.18
CA ALA A 556 34.66 -7.20 24.00
C ALA A 556 35.22 -8.41 23.23
N PRO A 557 34.33 -9.28 22.72
CA PRO A 557 34.18 -9.28 21.27
C PRO A 557 32.73 -9.44 20.78
N CYS A 558 32.46 -8.74 19.68
CA CYS A 558 31.46 -9.06 18.66
C CYS A 558 30.98 -10.52 18.64
N LYS A 559 29.71 -10.78 18.96
CA LYS A 559 28.97 -11.96 18.47
C LYS A 559 27.54 -11.60 18.08
N SER A 560 27.39 -11.27 16.80
CA SER A 560 26.12 -11.03 16.10
C SER A 560 25.51 -12.33 15.55
N ASP A 561 25.58 -13.44 16.28
CA ASP A 561 25.19 -14.75 15.72
C ASP A 561 23.85 -15.30 16.25
N GLY A 562 23.21 -14.62 17.22
CA GLY A 562 21.97 -15.11 17.85
C GLY A 562 20.66 -14.55 17.29
N LYS A 563 20.63 -13.27 16.88
CA LYS A 563 19.37 -12.54 16.63
C LYS A 563 18.64 -13.00 15.36
N TRP A 564 19.36 -13.29 14.28
CA TRP A 564 18.75 -13.74 13.01
C TRP A 564 18.18 -15.15 13.10
N ARG A 565 18.89 -16.08 13.76
CA ARG A 565 18.39 -17.44 14.00
C ARG A 565 17.14 -17.44 14.88
N SER A 566 17.12 -16.64 15.94
CA SER A 566 15.91 -16.47 16.77
C SER A 566 14.76 -15.80 16.02
N TRP A 567 15.04 -14.91 15.06
CA TRP A 567 14.03 -14.26 14.22
C TRP A 567 13.40 -15.26 13.23
N PHE A 568 14.21 -16.06 12.53
CA PHE A 568 13.71 -17.12 11.64
C PHE A 568 12.99 -18.24 12.40
N ALA A 569 13.48 -18.64 13.58
CA ALA A 569 12.85 -19.66 14.41
C ALA A 569 11.50 -19.21 14.99
N ARG A 570 11.40 -17.94 15.44
CA ARG A 570 10.18 -17.35 15.99
C ARG A 570 9.10 -17.09 14.93
N ASN A 571 9.50 -16.86 13.67
CA ASN A 571 8.57 -16.64 12.55
C ASN A 571 8.11 -17.93 11.86
N LYS A 572 8.69 -19.10 12.16
CA LYS A 572 8.29 -20.38 11.54
C LYS A 572 6.83 -20.75 11.83
N HIS A 573 6.36 -20.48 13.05
CA HIS A 573 4.95 -20.68 13.45
C HIS A 573 3.98 -19.68 12.80
N SER A 574 4.47 -18.57 12.25
CA SER A 574 3.63 -17.51 11.64
C SER A 574 3.26 -17.78 10.19
N PHE A 575 3.90 -18.74 9.52
CA PHE A 575 3.59 -19.13 8.12
C PHE A 575 2.80 -20.45 8.01
N ASP A 576 2.46 -21.04 9.15
CA ASP A 576 1.74 -22.33 9.22
C ASP A 576 0.41 -22.29 8.47
N PHE A 577 -0.28 -21.14 8.39
CA PHE A 577 -1.57 -21.04 7.71
C PHE A 577 -1.45 -21.25 6.18
N VAL A 578 -0.39 -20.72 5.54
CA VAL A 578 -0.15 -20.94 4.10
C VAL A 578 0.36 -22.35 3.82
N ILE A 579 1.24 -22.87 4.69
CA ILE A 579 1.85 -24.19 4.50
C ILE A 579 0.83 -25.31 4.76
N LYS A 580 -0.14 -25.11 5.66
CA LYS A 580 -1.19 -26.10 5.96
C LYS A 580 -2.30 -26.10 4.91
N ASP A 581 -2.60 -24.96 4.28
CA ASP A 581 -3.57 -24.89 3.20
C ASP A 581 -2.95 -25.32 1.86
N ARG A 582 -3.31 -26.53 1.40
CA ARG A 582 -2.83 -27.08 0.13
C ARG A 582 -3.13 -26.19 -1.08
N SER A 583 -4.26 -25.49 -1.09
CA SER A 583 -4.62 -24.62 -2.22
C SER A 583 -3.77 -23.36 -2.26
N LEU A 584 -3.55 -22.72 -1.10
CA LEU A 584 -2.70 -21.53 -1.00
C LEU A 584 -1.22 -21.87 -1.23
N SER A 585 -0.73 -22.97 -0.67
CA SER A 585 0.65 -23.42 -0.92
C SER A 585 0.88 -23.74 -2.40
N ALA A 586 -0.09 -24.40 -3.06
CA ALA A 586 0.01 -24.69 -4.49
C ALA A 586 0.00 -23.40 -5.33
N LEU A 587 -0.83 -22.42 -4.95
CA LEU A 587 -0.88 -21.12 -5.62
C LEU A 587 0.43 -20.33 -5.43
N VAL A 588 1.02 -20.30 -4.23
CA VAL A 588 2.35 -19.69 -4.00
C VAL A 588 3.41 -20.35 -4.88
N PHE A 589 3.38 -21.68 -5.00
CA PHE A 589 4.31 -22.42 -5.85
C PHE A 589 4.17 -22.07 -7.35
N THR A 590 2.97 -21.68 -7.80
CA THR A 590 2.78 -21.22 -9.19
C THR A 590 3.55 -19.94 -9.50
N PHE A 591 3.77 -19.05 -8.53
CA PHE A 591 4.57 -17.83 -8.74
C PHE A 591 6.05 -18.16 -8.98
N LEU A 592 6.60 -19.16 -8.29
CA LEU A 592 7.96 -19.65 -8.53
C LEU A 592 8.09 -20.18 -9.96
N ILE A 593 7.27 -21.17 -10.33
CA ILE A 593 7.37 -21.84 -11.64
C ILE A 593 7.09 -20.84 -12.78
N SER A 594 6.05 -20.03 -12.65
CA SER A 594 5.70 -19.04 -13.67
C SER A 594 6.77 -17.95 -13.81
N LYS A 595 7.48 -17.59 -12.73
CA LYS A 595 8.61 -16.66 -12.80
C LYS A 595 9.75 -17.26 -13.62
N VAL A 596 10.08 -18.53 -13.40
CA VAL A 596 11.09 -19.24 -14.20
C VAL A 596 10.73 -19.22 -15.68
N GLY A 597 9.50 -19.61 -16.02
CA GLY A 597 9.03 -19.61 -17.42
C GLY A 597 9.09 -18.22 -18.07
N ARG A 598 8.63 -17.17 -17.37
CA ARG A 598 8.66 -15.78 -17.89
C ARG A 598 10.06 -15.28 -18.18
N GLN A 599 11.08 -15.82 -17.51
CA GLN A 599 12.47 -15.41 -17.69
C GLN A 599 13.08 -15.89 -19.01
N ALA A 600 12.43 -16.79 -19.74
CA ALA A 600 12.81 -17.14 -21.12
C ALA A 600 12.86 -15.90 -22.04
N ALA A 601 12.06 -14.87 -21.75
CA ALA A 601 12.09 -13.59 -22.48
C ALA A 601 13.47 -12.91 -22.46
N ASN A 602 14.33 -13.18 -21.46
CA ASN A 602 15.70 -12.66 -21.42
C ASN A 602 16.59 -13.22 -22.53
N MET A 603 16.22 -14.36 -23.12
CA MET A 603 16.93 -14.97 -24.24
C MET A 603 16.40 -14.49 -25.61
N LEU A 604 15.38 -13.62 -25.65
CA LEU A 604 14.71 -13.21 -26.88
C LEU A 604 15.68 -12.59 -27.90
N PHE A 605 16.58 -11.70 -27.47
CA PHE A 605 17.55 -11.09 -28.36
C PHE A 605 18.48 -12.11 -29.02
N GLN A 606 19.03 -13.02 -28.23
CA GLN A 606 19.96 -14.05 -28.72
C GLN A 606 19.24 -15.05 -29.62
N TYR A 607 18.03 -15.47 -29.22
CA TYR A 607 17.17 -16.34 -30.03
C TYR A 607 16.88 -15.74 -31.41
N VAL A 608 16.37 -14.51 -31.45
CA VAL A 608 15.96 -13.86 -32.70
C VAL A 608 17.16 -13.60 -33.60
N SER A 609 18.28 -13.18 -33.01
CA SER A 609 19.49 -12.89 -33.77
C SER A 609 20.17 -14.14 -34.33
N LYS A 610 20.23 -15.23 -33.56
CA LYS A 610 20.82 -16.50 -34.00
C LYS A 610 19.94 -17.26 -35.00
N ARG A 611 18.61 -17.27 -34.79
CA ARG A 611 17.68 -18.06 -35.60
C ARG A 611 17.29 -17.38 -36.91
N TYR A 612 17.00 -16.07 -36.88
CA TYR A 612 16.52 -15.33 -38.06
C TYR A 612 17.57 -14.42 -38.68
N GLY A 613 18.78 -14.36 -38.11
CA GLY A 613 19.85 -13.49 -38.60
C GLY A 613 19.60 -12.00 -38.40
N TRP A 614 18.62 -11.63 -37.58
CA TRP A 614 18.35 -10.22 -37.27
C TRP A 614 19.52 -9.62 -36.50
N THR A 615 19.82 -8.36 -36.75
CA THR A 615 20.76 -7.62 -35.92
C THR A 615 20.18 -7.45 -34.51
N LEU A 616 21.04 -7.39 -33.48
CA LEU A 616 20.60 -7.13 -32.11
C LEU A 616 19.91 -5.76 -31.98
N ALA A 617 20.25 -4.79 -32.84
CA ALA A 617 19.54 -3.52 -32.96
C ALA A 617 18.08 -3.72 -33.43
N GLN A 618 17.83 -4.55 -34.45
CA GLN A 618 16.48 -4.87 -34.91
C GLN A 618 15.68 -5.65 -33.86
N ALA A 619 16.32 -6.56 -33.13
CA ALA A 619 15.65 -7.31 -32.07
C ALA A 619 15.13 -6.39 -30.94
N GLY A 620 15.72 -5.20 -30.77
CA GLY A 620 15.23 -4.16 -29.84
C GLY A 620 13.78 -3.73 -30.09
N PHE A 621 13.30 -3.72 -31.33
CA PHE A 621 11.91 -3.35 -31.66
C PHE A 621 10.87 -4.29 -31.05
N LEU A 622 11.26 -5.53 -30.72
CA LEU A 622 10.36 -6.50 -30.09
C LEU A 622 9.97 -6.11 -28.66
N ILE A 623 10.82 -5.34 -27.95
CA ILE A 623 10.45 -4.79 -26.64
C ILE A 623 9.30 -3.80 -26.80
N SER A 624 9.37 -2.91 -27.79
CA SER A 624 8.32 -1.91 -28.04
C SER A 624 7.01 -2.54 -28.48
N LEU A 625 7.08 -3.58 -29.31
CA LEU A 625 5.89 -4.37 -29.64
C LEU A 625 5.25 -4.96 -28.38
N ARG A 626 6.05 -5.56 -27.50
CA ARG A 626 5.57 -6.12 -26.23
C ARG A 626 4.94 -5.04 -25.33
N ALA A 627 5.59 -3.89 -25.20
CA ALA A 627 5.09 -2.76 -24.43
C ALA A 627 3.74 -2.27 -24.97
N GLY A 628 3.61 -2.10 -26.29
CA GLY A 628 2.37 -1.70 -26.94
C GLY A 628 1.22 -2.69 -26.69
N VAL A 629 1.48 -4.00 -26.80
CA VAL A 629 0.49 -5.03 -26.51
C VAL A 629 0.11 -5.05 -25.02
N ASN A 630 1.08 -4.89 -24.11
CA ASN A 630 0.79 -4.79 -22.67
C ASN A 630 -0.05 -3.56 -22.32
N ILE A 631 0.22 -2.40 -22.93
CA ILE A 631 -0.59 -1.19 -22.76
C ILE A 631 -2.02 -1.48 -23.21
N ALA A 632 -2.21 -2.02 -24.42
CA ALA A 632 -3.54 -2.39 -24.91
C ALA A 632 -4.23 -3.41 -24.00
N LEU A 633 -3.48 -4.40 -23.49
CA LEU A 633 -4.00 -5.43 -22.59
C LEU A 633 -4.54 -4.82 -21.29
N PHE A 634 -3.74 -4.01 -20.60
CA PHE A 634 -4.10 -3.46 -19.29
C PHE A 634 -5.08 -2.29 -19.36
N THR A 635 -5.10 -1.52 -20.46
CA THR A 635 -5.95 -0.32 -20.58
C THR A 635 -7.26 -0.55 -21.33
N VAL A 636 -7.30 -1.50 -22.27
CA VAL A 636 -8.49 -1.74 -23.11
C VAL A 636 -9.03 -3.14 -22.88
N ILE A 637 -8.23 -4.18 -23.09
CA ILE A 637 -8.71 -5.58 -23.14
C ILE A 637 -9.21 -6.06 -21.77
N LEU A 638 -8.39 -5.96 -20.72
CA LEU A 638 -8.76 -6.45 -19.39
C LEU A 638 -9.92 -5.64 -18.77
N PRO A 639 -9.93 -4.30 -18.80
CA PRO A 639 -11.09 -3.52 -18.37
C PRO A 639 -12.36 -3.90 -19.13
N PHE A 640 -12.29 -4.01 -20.48
CA PHE A 640 -13.45 -4.39 -21.30
C PHE A 640 -14.00 -5.78 -20.94
N ILE A 641 -13.12 -6.77 -20.76
CA ILE A 641 -13.51 -8.12 -20.32
C ILE A 641 -14.15 -8.06 -18.93
N ALA A 642 -13.58 -7.29 -18.00
CA ALA A 642 -14.07 -7.16 -16.63
C ALA A 642 -15.42 -6.44 -16.55
N THR A 643 -15.68 -5.43 -17.40
CA THR A 643 -16.92 -4.65 -17.39
C THR A 643 -18.04 -5.28 -18.20
N TYR A 644 -17.73 -5.95 -19.33
CA TYR A 644 -18.75 -6.44 -20.26
C TYR A 644 -18.90 -7.96 -20.26
N ALA A 645 -17.82 -8.73 -20.14
CA ALA A 645 -17.88 -10.19 -20.30
C ALA A 645 -18.06 -10.94 -18.96
N LEU A 646 -17.49 -10.42 -17.87
CA LEU A 646 -17.45 -11.09 -16.57
C LEU A 646 -18.20 -10.33 -15.47
N VAL A 647 -19.12 -9.42 -15.84
CA VAL A 647 -19.83 -8.54 -14.89
C VAL A 647 -20.65 -9.30 -13.85
N ARG A 648 -21.09 -10.52 -14.19
CA ARG A 648 -21.91 -11.39 -13.32
C ARG A 648 -21.09 -12.31 -12.41
N TRP A 649 -19.76 -12.30 -12.52
CA TRP A 649 -18.87 -13.24 -11.82
C TRP A 649 -18.31 -12.57 -10.56
N SER A 650 -18.18 -13.33 -9.47
CA SER A 650 -17.49 -12.85 -8.26
C SER A 650 -16.04 -12.46 -8.58
N ALA A 651 -15.45 -11.54 -7.82
CA ALA A 651 -14.08 -11.05 -8.05
C ALA A 651 -13.06 -12.20 -8.15
N ALA A 652 -13.13 -13.16 -7.22
CA ALA A 652 -12.26 -14.34 -7.22
C ALA A 652 -12.52 -15.28 -8.42
N SER A 653 -13.78 -15.47 -8.84
CA SER A 653 -14.11 -16.27 -10.02
C SER A 653 -13.65 -15.60 -11.33
N ARG A 654 -13.77 -14.28 -11.42
CA ARG A 654 -13.27 -13.48 -12.52
C ARG A 654 -11.74 -13.59 -12.61
N ASP A 655 -11.04 -13.42 -11.49
CA ASP A 655 -9.59 -13.52 -11.44
C ASP A 655 -9.09 -14.94 -11.76
N LEU A 656 -9.80 -15.98 -11.31
CA LEU A 656 -9.50 -17.36 -11.68
C LEU A 656 -9.68 -17.60 -13.18
N TRP A 657 -10.74 -17.08 -13.79
CA TRP A 657 -11.00 -17.27 -15.21
C TRP A 657 -10.02 -16.50 -16.10
N ILE A 658 -9.73 -15.24 -15.76
CA ILE A 658 -8.71 -14.44 -16.44
C ILE A 658 -7.34 -15.10 -16.26
N GLY A 659 -7.04 -15.64 -15.08
CA GLY A 659 -5.83 -16.42 -14.84
C GLY A 659 -5.73 -17.67 -15.72
N LYS A 660 -6.80 -18.45 -15.82
CA LYS A 660 -6.91 -19.64 -16.69
C LYS A 660 -6.70 -19.29 -18.17
N ALA A 661 -7.34 -18.23 -18.65
CA ALA A 661 -7.13 -17.74 -20.01
C ALA A 661 -5.69 -17.27 -20.24
N SER A 662 -5.14 -16.50 -19.29
CA SER A 662 -3.78 -15.96 -19.36
C SER A 662 -2.71 -17.05 -19.40
N ILE A 663 -2.84 -18.11 -18.58
CA ILE A 663 -1.87 -19.21 -18.59
C ILE A 663 -1.95 -20.03 -19.88
N ILE A 664 -3.14 -20.22 -20.46
CA ILE A 664 -3.29 -20.86 -21.78
C ILE A 664 -2.59 -20.03 -22.85
N LEU A 665 -2.77 -18.70 -22.84
CA LEU A 665 -2.08 -17.81 -23.78
C LEU A 665 -0.56 -17.85 -23.60
N LEU A 666 -0.06 -17.94 -22.36
CA LEU A 666 1.38 -18.12 -22.09
C LEU A 666 1.91 -19.44 -22.65
N ILE A 667 1.17 -20.55 -22.49
CA ILE A 667 1.53 -21.86 -23.06
C ILE A 667 1.55 -21.77 -24.59
N LEU A 668 0.46 -21.31 -25.19
CA LEU A 668 0.32 -21.23 -26.64
C LEU A 668 1.37 -20.31 -27.26
N GLY A 669 1.57 -19.12 -26.71
CA GLY A 669 2.56 -18.17 -27.19
C GLY A 669 3.99 -18.69 -27.08
N SER A 670 4.34 -19.31 -25.94
CA SER A 670 5.69 -19.89 -25.75
C SER A 670 5.93 -21.11 -26.64
N PHE A 671 4.89 -21.91 -26.88
CA PHE A 671 4.96 -23.06 -27.79
C PHE A 671 5.08 -22.63 -29.26
N ILE A 672 4.36 -21.59 -29.68
CA ILE A 672 4.52 -20.99 -31.01
C ILE A 672 5.93 -20.42 -31.16
N LEU A 673 6.44 -19.70 -30.16
CA LEU A 673 7.82 -19.21 -30.18
C LEU A 673 8.82 -20.36 -30.34
N PHE A 674 8.65 -21.47 -29.62
CA PHE A 674 9.50 -22.66 -29.74
C PHE A 674 9.53 -23.23 -31.17
N LEU A 675 8.37 -23.39 -31.81
CA LEU A 675 8.25 -24.00 -33.14
C LEU A 675 8.49 -23.04 -34.31
N SER A 676 8.44 -21.73 -34.08
CA SER A 676 8.43 -20.73 -35.16
C SER A 676 9.68 -20.76 -36.03
N GLU A 677 9.55 -21.18 -37.30
CA GLU A 677 10.65 -21.14 -38.28
C GLU A 677 10.73 -19.80 -39.02
N THR A 678 9.64 -19.02 -39.02
CA THR A 678 9.57 -17.71 -39.66
C THR A 678 9.49 -16.58 -38.64
N ALA A 679 10.02 -15.41 -39.01
CA ALA A 679 9.95 -14.22 -38.15
C ALA A 679 8.49 -13.78 -37.89
N ALA A 680 7.59 -13.95 -38.88
CA ALA A 680 6.16 -13.65 -38.71
C ALA A 680 5.51 -14.56 -37.66
N GLY A 681 5.80 -15.87 -37.70
CA GLY A 681 5.31 -16.81 -36.67
C GLY A 681 5.83 -16.47 -35.27
N MET A 682 7.10 -16.03 -35.17
CA MET A 682 7.68 -15.57 -33.91
C MET A 682 6.97 -14.33 -33.36
N ILE A 683 6.68 -13.33 -34.21
CA ILE A 683 5.93 -12.12 -33.82
C ILE A 683 4.54 -12.50 -33.29
N VAL A 684 3.83 -13.40 -33.97
CA VAL A 684 2.52 -13.90 -33.52
C VAL A 684 2.64 -14.59 -32.15
N GLY A 685 3.63 -15.49 -31.99
CA GLY A 685 3.90 -16.15 -30.71
C GLY A 685 4.23 -15.17 -29.59
N LEU A 686 5.00 -14.12 -29.88
CA LEU A 686 5.35 -13.07 -28.94
C LEU A 686 4.13 -12.25 -28.51
N VAL A 687 3.25 -11.87 -29.46
CA VAL A 687 2.01 -11.16 -29.16
C VAL A 687 1.10 -12.01 -28.28
N ILE A 688 0.88 -13.28 -28.64
CA ILE A 688 0.06 -14.21 -27.85
C ILE A 688 0.63 -14.42 -26.44
N SER A 689 1.95 -14.61 -26.33
CA SER A 689 2.63 -14.73 -25.04
C SER A 689 2.49 -13.46 -24.20
N THR A 690 2.56 -12.29 -24.84
CA THR A 690 2.42 -10.98 -24.18
C THR A 690 1.00 -10.76 -23.66
N LEU A 691 -0.04 -11.18 -24.39
CA LEU A 691 -1.43 -11.15 -23.91
C LEU A 691 -1.65 -12.00 -22.64
N GLY A 692 -0.80 -13.01 -22.43
CA GLY A 692 -0.78 -13.81 -21.19
C GLY A 692 -0.15 -13.12 -19.97
N SER A 693 0.36 -11.88 -20.09
CA SER A 693 1.04 -11.17 -18.99
C SER A 693 0.10 -10.82 -17.83
N GLY A 694 -1.22 -10.84 -18.05
CA GLY A 694 -2.26 -10.68 -17.02
C GLY A 694 -2.28 -11.78 -15.95
N PHE A 695 -1.58 -12.90 -16.16
CA PHE A 695 -1.53 -14.02 -15.21
C PHE A 695 -1.01 -13.63 -13.82
N ALA A 696 0.15 -12.97 -13.75
CA ALA A 696 0.79 -12.63 -12.48
C ALA A 696 -0.05 -11.69 -11.58
N PRO A 697 -0.61 -10.58 -12.08
CA PRO A 697 -1.46 -9.71 -11.25
C PRO A 697 -2.78 -10.39 -10.85
N THR A 698 -3.41 -11.16 -11.75
CA THR A 698 -4.69 -11.84 -11.45
C THR A 698 -4.53 -12.95 -10.44
N MET A 699 -3.48 -13.77 -10.52
CA MET A 699 -3.19 -14.78 -9.51
C MET A 699 -2.85 -14.17 -8.15
N ARG A 700 -2.21 -12.99 -8.12
CA ARG A 700 -1.90 -12.29 -6.86
C ARG A 700 -3.18 -11.76 -6.20
N SER A 701 -4.09 -11.21 -7.01
CA SER A 701 -5.43 -10.82 -6.56
C SER A 701 -6.23 -12.03 -6.05
N LEU A 702 -6.26 -13.13 -6.80
CA LEU A 702 -6.91 -14.37 -6.39
C LEU A 702 -6.34 -14.91 -5.06
N ALA A 703 -5.02 -14.95 -4.90
CA ALA A 703 -4.38 -15.40 -3.67
C ALA A 703 -4.78 -14.54 -2.46
N THR A 704 -4.95 -13.23 -2.67
CA THR A 704 -5.41 -12.30 -1.64
C THR A 704 -6.86 -12.58 -1.25
N SER A 705 -7.75 -12.72 -2.23
CA SER A 705 -9.17 -13.02 -1.98
C SER A 705 -9.40 -14.38 -1.31
N LEU A 706 -8.57 -15.39 -1.60
CA LEU A 706 -8.62 -16.69 -0.93
C LEU A 706 -8.18 -16.62 0.55
N VAL A 707 -7.23 -15.74 0.88
CA VAL A 707 -6.84 -15.50 2.28
C VAL A 707 -7.93 -14.73 3.01
N GLU A 708 -8.48 -13.68 2.39
CA GLU A 708 -9.57 -12.87 2.97
C GLU A 708 -10.83 -13.70 3.27
N SER A 709 -11.20 -14.60 2.35
CA SER A 709 -12.37 -15.48 2.53
C SER A 709 -12.17 -16.58 3.58
N ARG A 710 -10.96 -17.13 3.72
CA ARG A 710 -10.66 -18.24 4.66
C ARG A 710 -10.23 -17.77 6.05
N HIS A 711 -9.66 -16.57 6.17
CA HIS A 711 -9.14 -16.00 7.42
C HIS A 711 -9.57 -14.53 7.63
N PRO A 712 -10.87 -14.26 7.86
CA PRO A 712 -11.42 -12.89 7.94
C PRO A 712 -10.95 -12.04 9.14
N ASN A 713 -10.20 -12.61 10.10
CA ASN A 713 -9.84 -11.95 11.36
C ASN A 713 -8.35 -11.56 11.46
N ALA A 714 -7.53 -11.70 10.40
CA ALA A 714 -6.08 -11.50 10.48
C ALA A 714 -5.51 -10.73 9.28
N THR A 715 -5.61 -9.39 9.29
CA THR A 715 -4.97 -8.49 8.31
C THR A 715 -3.45 -8.68 8.21
N SER A 716 -2.81 -9.23 9.23
CA SER A 716 -1.37 -9.57 9.22
C SER A 716 -1.01 -10.67 8.21
N ASP A 717 -1.98 -11.47 7.77
CA ASP A 717 -1.74 -12.67 6.95
C ASP A 717 -1.57 -12.33 5.45
N ILE A 718 -2.12 -11.22 4.97
CA ILE A 718 -1.93 -10.74 3.59
C ILE A 718 -0.48 -10.30 3.37
N GLY A 719 0.10 -9.54 4.31
CA GLY A 719 1.50 -9.12 4.23
C GLY A 719 2.48 -10.31 4.24
N ARG A 720 2.17 -11.35 5.03
CA ARG A 720 2.93 -12.61 5.07
C ARG A 720 2.84 -13.38 3.75
N LEU A 721 1.66 -13.41 3.12
CA LEU A 721 1.47 -14.03 1.80
C LEU A 721 2.34 -13.34 0.73
N TYR A 722 2.35 -12.01 0.67
CA TYR A 722 3.17 -11.28 -0.31
C TYR A 722 4.67 -11.44 -0.08
N ALA A 723 5.11 -11.55 1.18
CA ALA A 723 6.49 -11.90 1.49
C ALA A 723 6.84 -13.29 0.95
N LEU A 724 5.98 -14.29 1.12
CA LEU A 724 6.18 -15.65 0.58
C LEU A 724 6.20 -15.67 -0.95
N ILE A 725 5.28 -14.96 -1.61
CA ILE A 725 5.26 -14.82 -3.08
C ILE A 725 6.58 -14.20 -3.58
N SER A 726 7.06 -13.15 -2.92
CA SER A 726 8.30 -12.48 -3.28
C SER A 726 9.52 -13.39 -3.14
N VAL A 727 9.59 -14.18 -2.06
CA VAL A 727 10.64 -15.19 -1.88
C VAL A 727 10.58 -16.27 -2.97
N ALA A 728 9.37 -16.74 -3.29
CA ALA A 728 9.15 -17.75 -4.33
C ALA A 728 9.57 -17.25 -5.72
N GLU A 729 9.20 -16.03 -6.10
CA GLU A 729 9.65 -15.39 -7.35
C GLU A 729 11.17 -15.13 -7.34
N GLY A 730 11.74 -14.79 -6.18
CA GLY A 730 13.18 -14.67 -5.98
C GLY A 730 13.93 -15.95 -6.32
N ILE A 731 13.54 -17.07 -5.69
CA ILE A 731 14.13 -18.40 -5.95
C ILE A 731 13.96 -18.78 -7.42
N GLY A 732 12.79 -18.54 -8.00
CA GLY A 732 12.55 -18.73 -9.43
C GLY A 732 13.56 -17.95 -10.29
N SER A 733 13.84 -16.70 -9.92
CA SER A 733 14.77 -15.84 -10.66
C SER A 733 16.22 -16.33 -10.61
N LEU A 734 16.65 -16.89 -9.48
CA LEU A 734 17.99 -17.48 -9.30
C LEU A 734 18.18 -18.67 -10.25
N VAL A 735 17.24 -19.61 -10.27
CA VAL A 735 17.38 -20.83 -11.07
C VAL A 735 17.25 -20.54 -12.57
N ALA A 736 16.39 -19.59 -12.93
CA ALA A 736 16.02 -19.35 -14.31
C ALA A 736 17.14 -18.73 -15.17
N GLY A 737 18.04 -17.92 -14.61
CA GLY A 737 19.14 -17.31 -15.37
C GLY A 737 20.05 -18.37 -16.02
N PRO A 738 20.76 -19.20 -15.22
CA PRO A 738 21.60 -20.29 -15.73
C PRO A 738 20.76 -21.38 -16.42
N GLY A 739 19.55 -21.66 -15.93
CA GLY A 739 18.66 -22.67 -16.53
C GLY A 739 18.26 -22.34 -17.97
N MET A 740 17.86 -21.10 -18.25
CA MET A 740 17.49 -20.67 -19.60
C MET A 740 18.71 -20.57 -20.52
N ALA A 741 19.87 -20.17 -20.00
CA ALA A 741 21.12 -20.19 -20.76
C ALA A 741 21.53 -21.63 -21.13
N LEU A 742 21.40 -22.58 -20.20
CA LEU A 742 21.64 -24.00 -20.47
C LEU A 742 20.66 -24.55 -21.50
N ALA A 743 19.37 -24.24 -21.38
CA ALA A 743 18.38 -24.63 -22.39
C ALA A 743 18.74 -24.07 -23.77
N PHE A 744 19.20 -22.83 -23.86
CA PHE A 744 19.64 -22.25 -25.12
C PHE A 744 20.88 -22.94 -25.68
N ARG A 745 21.87 -23.26 -24.83
CA ARG A 745 23.07 -24.04 -25.21
C ARG A 745 22.72 -25.43 -25.73
N VAL A 746 21.87 -26.16 -25.02
CA VAL A 746 21.40 -27.49 -25.46
C VAL A 746 20.66 -27.36 -26.79
N GLY A 747 19.80 -26.35 -26.92
CA GLY A 747 19.12 -26.03 -28.17
C GLY A 747 20.08 -25.80 -29.34
N MET A 748 21.17 -25.06 -29.14
CA MET A 748 22.22 -24.88 -30.16
C MET A 748 22.88 -26.22 -30.54
N SER A 749 23.20 -27.06 -29.56
CA SER A 749 23.87 -28.35 -29.81
C SER A 749 23.01 -29.36 -30.60
N TRP A 750 21.68 -29.26 -30.49
CA TRP A 750 20.74 -30.12 -31.21
C TRP A 750 20.37 -29.57 -32.60
N GLY A 751 20.85 -28.37 -32.95
CA GLY A 751 20.67 -27.75 -34.26
C GLY A 751 19.61 -26.65 -34.31
N GLN A 752 19.46 -26.04 -35.48
CA GLN A 752 18.71 -24.80 -35.70
C GLN A 752 17.23 -24.86 -35.26
N VAL A 753 16.58 -26.02 -35.45
CA VAL A 753 15.16 -26.23 -35.07
C VAL A 753 14.98 -26.08 -33.55
N TRP A 754 15.97 -26.49 -32.76
CA TRP A 754 15.91 -26.52 -31.30
C TRP A 754 16.37 -25.22 -30.62
N LEU A 755 16.73 -24.18 -31.37
CA LEU A 755 17.12 -22.87 -30.80
C LEU A 755 16.04 -22.24 -29.91
N GLY A 756 14.77 -22.57 -30.15
CA GLY A 756 13.64 -22.11 -29.33
C GLY A 756 13.50 -22.81 -27.98
N LEU A 757 14.39 -23.75 -27.62
CA LEU A 757 14.25 -24.61 -26.44
C LEU A 757 13.97 -23.85 -25.12
N PRO A 758 14.53 -22.65 -24.84
CA PRO A 758 14.13 -21.87 -23.66
C PRO A 758 12.62 -21.58 -23.61
N PHE A 759 11.99 -21.29 -24.74
CA PHE A 759 10.55 -21.06 -24.84
C PHE A 759 9.75 -22.37 -24.76
N GLY A 760 10.28 -23.46 -25.29
CA GLY A 760 9.70 -24.79 -25.13
C GLY A 760 9.68 -25.25 -23.66
N PHE A 761 10.80 -25.02 -22.96
CA PHE A 761 10.89 -25.25 -21.52
C PHE A 761 9.93 -24.34 -20.74
N ALA A 762 9.82 -23.06 -21.11
CA ALA A 762 8.82 -22.17 -20.53
C ALA A 762 7.38 -22.68 -20.75
N ALA A 763 7.05 -23.17 -21.95
CA ALA A 763 5.73 -23.76 -22.24
C ALA A 763 5.43 -24.97 -21.34
N LEU A 764 6.41 -25.84 -21.10
CA LEU A 764 6.28 -26.97 -20.17
C LEU A 764 6.02 -26.49 -18.73
N LEU A 765 6.78 -25.50 -18.27
CA LEU A 765 6.59 -24.92 -16.93
C LEU A 765 5.21 -24.26 -16.79
N PHE A 766 4.75 -23.54 -17.81
CA PHE A 766 3.40 -22.97 -17.82
C PHE A 766 2.31 -24.04 -17.88
N ALA A 767 2.54 -25.18 -18.55
CA ALA A 767 1.63 -26.31 -18.53
C ALA A 767 1.51 -26.92 -17.12
N LEU A 768 2.62 -27.05 -16.38
CA LEU A 768 2.60 -27.48 -14.98
C LEU A 768 1.81 -26.50 -14.09
N VAL A 769 2.02 -25.19 -14.29
CA VAL A 769 1.26 -24.15 -13.59
C VAL A 769 -0.24 -24.24 -13.92
N SER A 770 -0.59 -24.52 -15.18
CA SER A 770 -1.98 -24.70 -15.60
C SER A 770 -2.65 -25.84 -14.85
N ILE A 771 -2.00 -26.99 -14.67
CA ILE A 771 -2.57 -28.11 -13.88
C ILE A 771 -2.97 -27.63 -12.48
N ILE A 772 -2.12 -26.84 -11.82
CA ILE A 772 -2.40 -26.29 -10.49
C ILE A 772 -3.57 -25.30 -10.56
N VAL A 773 -3.53 -24.32 -11.45
CA VAL A 773 -4.55 -23.27 -11.56
C VAL A 773 -5.92 -23.84 -11.92
N PHE A 774 -5.98 -24.89 -12.74
CA PHE A 774 -7.23 -25.58 -13.06
C PHE A 774 -7.76 -26.46 -11.93
N SER A 775 -6.89 -26.89 -11.00
CA SER A 775 -7.30 -27.62 -9.80
C SER A 775 -7.87 -26.72 -8.69
N VAL A 776 -7.59 -25.41 -8.73
CA VAL A 776 -8.12 -24.45 -7.75
C VAL A 776 -9.63 -24.28 -7.95
N LYS A 777 -10.38 -24.46 -6.85
CA LYS A 777 -11.81 -24.18 -6.76
C LYS A 777 -12.00 -22.95 -5.89
N VAL A 778 -12.78 -22.01 -6.41
CA VAL A 778 -13.16 -20.74 -5.78
C VAL A 778 -14.63 -20.81 -5.41
#